data_AF-A0AAX0R6L3-F1
#
_entry.id   AF-A0AAX0R6L3-F1
#
_cell.length_a   1.000
_cell.length_b   1.000
_cell.length_c   1.000
_cell.angle_alpha   90.00
_cell.angle_beta   90.00
_cell.angle_gamma   90.00
#
_symmetry.space_group_name_H-M   'P 1'
#
loop_
_entity.id
_entity.type
_entity.pdbx_description
1 polymer ?
#
loop_
_entity_poly.entity_id
_entity_poly.type
_entity_poly.pdbx_seq_one_letter_code
_entity_poly.pdbx_strand_id
1 'polypeptide(L)'
;MEDEITASESGQRWDPAKVGAHWQQELERAQRYFKSWHDRCVKIEKIYLDQQSDQTSAAKRRFPMLWANTSVMQPAVYARVPQPVVERRFKDAQPVARIASELVERNLAYTGDEADIDSIMRAVRDDFLLCARGTVWLRYEADFEPLDMGVQPSDPAAEALTGEMGEARPEAISDERVCIDYVHWSDFLHSPARRWKDVTWVARRVPMTDEEMEKRFGPEAMASRAAEGSIGNKGVSQAERLENEGKTHVWEIWCKSENYTVWIADGSPVALEVSEPPLDLTHFWPCPRPAYGTMSTSSLIPVPDYVYYQQQCEEIDLLTKRINKLTDQLRLKVFYPSGDGAVSPAIEKAMRPENDMVMVPIPEWAAFTDKGGSKAIVTLPIDEVQKVIVACMQARKQLIEDVYQITGISDIVRGDTQASETATAQRIKSQWGSIRIRDRQAELARFARDIIRLAGEIICDQFQPETLMLVSGIKLPTMAEKQQAQMQMQQMQMAAQQAAMRAQQMGQPAPPPPDIPPQLQQMMQQPTIDEVVQLLRNDSIRGFQIEIETDSTIEANEDAEKQRRMEFVQMVGGFMQQAGAMAQQSPMLVPVMVETLLFAARGFRAGRQLESTLEQVGAQLSQAAAAPKPEPQPSPGEMLKLKTAEVKAGAEQRRAELSVAEAEIEHRATVEQARGEMAAQALQQIRGQQIQGQQFQTQPAYQ
;
A
#
# COMPACT_ATOMS: atom_id res chain seq x y z
N MET A 1 -18.67 -32.60 -3.29
CA MET A 1 -18.94 -33.97 -2.80
C MET A 1 -20.03 -33.81 -1.75
N GLU A 2 -21.31 -33.87 -2.13
CA GLU A 2 -22.40 -33.42 -1.23
C GLU A 2 -23.10 -34.52 -0.42
N ASP A 3 -22.74 -35.79 -0.58
CA ASP A 3 -23.35 -36.86 0.22
C ASP A 3 -22.27 -37.65 0.98
N GLU A 4 -22.45 -37.73 2.31
CA GLU A 4 -21.64 -38.40 3.35
C GLU A 4 -20.73 -37.50 4.21
N ILE A 5 -21.32 -36.49 4.85
CA ILE A 5 -20.84 -35.99 6.16
C ILE A 5 -21.44 -36.90 7.25
N THR A 6 -20.87 -38.09 7.42
CA THR A 6 -21.05 -38.84 8.67
C THR A 6 -20.17 -38.17 9.72
N ALA A 7 -20.80 -37.54 10.72
CA ALA A 7 -20.16 -36.98 11.89
C ALA A 7 -19.16 -38.01 12.48
N SER A 8 -17.90 -37.61 12.61
CA SER A 8 -16.93 -38.38 13.38
C SER A 8 -17.35 -38.37 14.85
N GLU A 9 -17.03 -39.44 15.58
CA GLU A 9 -17.27 -39.57 17.03
C GLU A 9 -16.54 -38.50 17.88
N SER A 10 -15.75 -37.62 17.25
CA SER A 10 -14.95 -36.55 17.88
C SER A 10 -15.56 -35.15 17.79
N GLY A 11 -16.72 -34.95 17.15
CA GLY A 11 -17.33 -33.61 17.01
C GLY A 11 -16.57 -32.66 16.08
N GLN A 12 -15.53 -33.13 15.38
CA GLN A 12 -14.83 -32.37 14.34
C GLN A 12 -15.62 -32.39 13.02
N ARG A 13 -15.86 -31.22 12.45
CA ARG A 13 -16.62 -31.02 11.20
C ARG A 13 -15.94 -31.63 9.97
N TRP A 14 -14.63 -31.83 10.01
CA TRP A 14 -13.83 -32.40 8.91
C TRP A 14 -12.87 -33.48 9.42
N ASP A 15 -12.64 -34.50 8.60
CA ASP A 15 -11.65 -35.55 8.83
C ASP A 15 -10.31 -35.18 8.15
N PRO A 16 -9.25 -34.84 8.90
CA PRO A 16 -7.97 -34.38 8.34
C PRO A 16 -7.29 -35.40 7.43
N ALA A 17 -7.51 -36.70 7.63
CA ALA A 17 -6.92 -37.73 6.78
C ALA A 17 -7.60 -37.82 5.42
N LYS A 18 -8.94 -37.76 5.37
CA LYS A 18 -9.70 -37.73 4.11
C LYS A 18 -9.42 -36.45 3.32
N VAL A 19 -9.44 -35.31 4.00
CA VAL A 19 -9.16 -33.99 3.40
C VAL A 19 -7.72 -33.93 2.91
N GLY A 20 -6.76 -34.42 3.70
CA GLY A 20 -5.35 -34.50 3.32
C GLY A 20 -5.11 -35.30 2.04
N ALA A 21 -5.67 -36.52 1.96
CA ALA A 21 -5.50 -37.39 0.80
C ALA A 21 -6.10 -36.77 -0.48
N HIS A 22 -7.23 -36.08 -0.37
CA HIS A 22 -7.83 -35.33 -1.48
C HIS A 22 -6.89 -34.21 -1.97
N TRP A 23 -6.37 -33.40 -1.05
CA TRP A 23 -5.50 -32.27 -1.40
C TRP A 23 -4.13 -32.68 -1.91
N GLN A 24 -3.56 -33.76 -1.39
CA GLN A 24 -2.32 -34.34 -1.93
C GLN A 24 -2.49 -34.62 -3.44
N GLN A 25 -3.59 -35.26 -3.83
CA GLN A 25 -3.88 -35.57 -5.24
C GLN A 25 -4.16 -34.33 -6.10
N GLU A 26 -4.93 -33.36 -5.57
CA GLU A 26 -5.26 -32.13 -6.30
C GLU A 26 -4.04 -31.22 -6.48
N LEU A 27 -3.17 -31.11 -5.47
CA LEU A 27 -1.90 -30.38 -5.58
C LEU A 27 -0.99 -31.02 -6.62
N GLU A 28 -0.82 -32.35 -6.62
CA GLU A 28 -0.05 -33.04 -7.65
C GLU A 28 -0.61 -32.81 -9.05
N ARG A 29 -1.94 -32.84 -9.18
CA ARG A 29 -2.62 -32.57 -10.45
C ARG A 29 -2.34 -31.15 -10.94
N ALA A 30 -2.41 -30.15 -10.07
CA ALA A 30 -2.07 -28.78 -10.42
C ALA A 30 -0.59 -28.62 -10.78
N GLN A 31 0.33 -29.23 -10.03
CA GLN A 31 1.76 -29.23 -10.36
C GLN A 31 2.02 -29.84 -11.74
N ARG A 32 1.34 -30.96 -12.09
CA ARG A 32 1.39 -31.55 -13.44
C ARG A 32 0.84 -30.60 -14.50
N TYR A 33 -0.26 -29.90 -14.21
CA TYR A 33 -0.88 -28.94 -15.11
C TYR A 33 0.04 -27.74 -15.41
N PHE A 34 0.75 -27.22 -14.41
CA PHE A 34 1.68 -26.09 -14.56
C PHE A 34 3.10 -26.48 -14.96
N LYS A 35 3.47 -27.77 -14.95
CA LYS A 35 4.85 -28.25 -15.12
C LYS A 35 5.59 -27.63 -16.31
N SER A 36 5.00 -27.66 -17.51
CA SER A 36 5.68 -27.13 -18.71
C SER A 36 5.91 -25.62 -18.65
N TRP A 37 5.02 -24.88 -17.99
CA TRP A 37 5.19 -23.44 -17.79
C TRP A 37 6.25 -23.18 -16.72
N HIS A 38 6.19 -23.90 -15.59
CA HIS A 38 7.17 -23.83 -14.52
C HIS A 38 8.60 -24.12 -15.03
N ASP A 39 8.80 -25.24 -15.74
CA ASP A 39 10.10 -25.62 -16.31
C ASP A 39 10.66 -24.56 -17.30
N ARG A 40 9.77 -23.78 -17.92
CA ARG A 40 10.14 -22.69 -18.83
C ARG A 40 10.56 -21.44 -18.05
N CYS A 41 9.80 -21.06 -17.03
CA CYS A 41 10.12 -19.95 -16.12
C CYS A 41 11.51 -20.14 -15.48
N VAL A 42 11.80 -21.33 -14.95
CA VAL A 42 13.13 -21.70 -14.41
C VAL A 42 14.25 -21.42 -15.42
N LYS A 43 14.05 -21.77 -16.70
CA LYS A 43 15.06 -21.55 -17.75
C LYS A 43 15.24 -20.07 -18.06
N ILE A 44 14.15 -19.32 -18.15
CA ILE A 44 14.17 -17.88 -18.47
C ILE A 44 14.87 -17.10 -17.36
N GLU A 45 14.50 -17.36 -16.11
CA GLU A 45 15.12 -16.73 -14.94
C GLU A 45 16.62 -17.03 -14.87
N LYS A 46 17.02 -18.29 -15.10
CA LYS A 46 18.43 -18.65 -15.20
C LYS A 46 19.17 -17.88 -16.30
N ILE A 47 18.57 -17.72 -17.48
CA ILE A 47 19.16 -16.92 -18.57
C ILE A 47 19.32 -15.46 -18.15
N TYR A 48 18.31 -14.88 -17.51
CA TYR A 48 18.31 -13.51 -17.02
C TYR A 48 19.43 -13.27 -15.99
N LEU A 49 19.56 -14.15 -14.99
CA LEU A 49 20.59 -14.07 -13.96
C LEU A 49 22.01 -14.35 -14.51
N ASP A 50 22.18 -15.35 -15.37
CA ASP A 50 23.46 -15.65 -16.03
C ASP A 50 23.97 -14.44 -16.85
N GLN A 51 23.07 -13.62 -17.41
CA GLN A 51 23.42 -12.41 -18.17
C GLN A 51 23.94 -11.27 -17.28
N GLN A 52 23.64 -11.26 -15.98
CA GLN A 52 24.20 -10.32 -15.00
C GLN A 52 25.54 -10.79 -14.39
N SER A 53 25.84 -12.09 -14.45
CA SER A 53 27.05 -12.64 -13.83
C SER A 53 28.35 -12.20 -14.50
N ASP A 54 29.45 -12.13 -13.74
CA ASP A 54 30.78 -11.75 -14.23
C ASP A 54 31.27 -12.72 -15.32
N GLN A 55 31.12 -12.33 -16.59
CA GLN A 55 31.57 -13.13 -17.73
C GLN A 55 33.08 -12.96 -17.95
N THR A 56 33.89 -13.42 -17.00
CA THR A 56 35.35 -13.30 -16.99
C THR A 56 36.04 -14.07 -18.15
N SER A 57 35.33 -14.99 -18.81
CA SER A 57 35.85 -15.76 -19.95
C SER A 57 35.33 -15.25 -21.29
N ALA A 58 36.23 -14.93 -22.23
CA ALA A 58 35.88 -14.52 -23.60
C ALA A 58 34.97 -15.54 -24.33
N ALA A 59 35.14 -16.83 -24.05
CA ALA A 59 34.31 -17.92 -24.60
C ALA A 59 32.86 -17.96 -24.05
N LYS A 60 32.60 -17.30 -22.92
CA LYS A 60 31.28 -17.21 -22.28
C LYS A 60 30.55 -15.91 -22.59
N ARG A 61 31.17 -14.97 -23.34
CA ARG A 61 30.55 -13.69 -23.74
C ARG A 61 29.22 -13.91 -24.46
N ARG A 62 28.13 -13.53 -23.81
CA ARG A 62 26.76 -13.45 -24.33
C ARG A 62 26.37 -11.99 -24.47
N PHE A 63 25.44 -11.70 -25.38
CA PHE A 63 24.81 -10.40 -25.46
C PHE A 63 23.62 -10.41 -24.49
N PRO A 64 23.58 -9.55 -23.45
CA PRO A 64 22.56 -9.60 -22.40
C PRO A 64 21.23 -8.99 -22.87
N MET A 65 20.63 -9.55 -23.94
CA MET A 65 19.46 -8.98 -24.60
C MET A 65 18.19 -9.09 -23.74
N LEU A 66 18.00 -10.22 -23.06
CA LEU A 66 16.86 -10.41 -22.18
C LEU A 66 16.94 -9.42 -21.01
N TRP A 67 18.09 -9.33 -20.35
CA TRP A 67 18.31 -8.36 -19.29
C TRP A 67 18.08 -6.92 -19.76
N ALA A 68 18.68 -6.51 -20.89
CA ALA A 68 18.54 -5.15 -21.39
C ALA A 68 17.07 -4.80 -21.71
N ASN A 69 16.34 -5.73 -22.33
CA ASN A 69 14.92 -5.54 -22.65
C ASN A 69 14.06 -5.45 -21.37
N THR A 70 14.28 -6.35 -20.39
CA THR A 70 13.55 -6.33 -19.12
C THR A 70 13.84 -5.06 -18.32
N SER A 71 15.10 -4.62 -18.24
CA SER A 71 15.50 -3.40 -17.50
C SER A 71 14.85 -2.13 -18.06
N VAL A 72 14.59 -2.07 -19.37
CA VAL A 72 13.82 -0.97 -19.99
C VAL A 72 12.33 -1.10 -19.64
N MET A 73 11.79 -2.32 -19.61
CA MET A 73 10.38 -2.57 -19.30
C MET A 73 10.03 -2.36 -17.83
N GLN A 74 10.95 -2.60 -16.90
CA GLN A 74 10.74 -2.47 -15.46
C GLN A 74 10.16 -1.10 -15.04
N PRO A 75 10.87 0.02 -15.23
CA PRO A 75 10.33 1.34 -14.88
C PRO A 75 9.18 1.76 -15.80
N ALA A 76 9.12 1.22 -17.03
CA ALA A 76 8.01 1.51 -17.93
C ALA A 76 6.68 0.87 -17.46
N VAL A 77 6.71 -0.32 -16.86
CA VAL A 77 5.51 -1.02 -16.39
C VAL A 77 5.09 -0.59 -15.00
N TYR A 78 6.05 -0.40 -14.09
CA TYR A 78 5.80 0.07 -12.73
C TYR A 78 7.04 0.77 -12.14
N ALA A 79 6.87 2.01 -11.69
CA ALA A 79 7.93 2.90 -11.22
C ALA A 79 7.75 3.46 -9.81
N ARG A 80 6.50 3.74 -9.37
CA ARG A 80 6.22 4.35 -8.07
C ARG A 80 5.06 3.69 -7.33
N VAL A 81 5.00 3.96 -6.04
CA VAL A 81 4.05 3.39 -5.09
C VAL A 81 2.60 3.67 -5.52
N PRO A 82 1.70 2.66 -5.50
CA PRO A 82 0.29 2.89 -5.74
C PRO A 82 -0.31 3.69 -4.58
N GLN A 83 -0.86 4.86 -4.88
CA GLN A 83 -1.49 5.71 -3.85
C GLN A 83 -2.99 5.39 -3.78
N PRO A 84 -3.50 4.92 -2.63
CA PRO A 84 -4.91 4.57 -2.48
C PRO A 84 -5.78 5.81 -2.58
N VAL A 85 -6.96 5.62 -3.17
CA VAL A 85 -7.97 6.66 -3.32
C VAL A 85 -9.32 6.06 -2.99
N VAL A 86 -9.99 6.57 -1.96
CA VAL A 86 -11.30 6.07 -1.54
C VAL A 86 -12.34 7.16 -1.81
N GLU A 87 -13.24 6.89 -2.75
CA GLU A 87 -14.33 7.80 -3.08
C GLU A 87 -15.67 7.16 -2.73
N ARG A 88 -16.67 7.99 -2.41
CA ARG A 88 -18.06 7.53 -2.34
C ARG A 88 -18.52 7.19 -3.74
N ARG A 89 -19.10 5.99 -3.93
CA ARG A 89 -19.60 5.53 -5.24
C ARG A 89 -20.67 6.46 -5.79
N PHE A 90 -21.53 6.98 -4.92
CA PHE A 90 -22.52 8.00 -5.21
C PHE A 90 -22.15 9.28 -4.46
N LYS A 91 -22.11 10.41 -5.16
CA LYS A 91 -21.60 11.70 -4.61
C LYS A 91 -22.62 12.42 -3.70
N ASP A 92 -23.52 11.69 -3.06
CA ASP A 92 -24.58 12.22 -2.20
C ASP A 92 -24.03 12.88 -0.93
N ALA A 93 -24.60 13.99 -0.49
CA ALA A 93 -24.16 14.73 0.69
C ALA A 93 -24.45 13.96 2.00
N GLN A 94 -23.59 13.00 2.35
CA GLN A 94 -23.66 12.20 3.57
C GLN A 94 -22.38 12.39 4.41
N PRO A 95 -22.45 13.08 5.56
CA PRO A 95 -21.28 13.35 6.40
C PRO A 95 -20.57 12.08 6.91
N VAL A 96 -21.33 11.05 7.28
CA VAL A 96 -20.80 9.75 7.76
C VAL A 96 -19.95 9.08 6.67
N ALA A 97 -20.51 8.93 5.46
CA ALA A 97 -19.81 8.30 4.34
C ALA A 97 -18.55 9.07 3.93
N ARG A 98 -18.56 10.41 4.02
CA ARG A 98 -17.37 11.23 3.72
C ARG A 98 -16.24 10.95 4.71
N ILE A 99 -16.54 10.98 6.02
CA ILE A 99 -15.55 10.69 7.05
C ILE A 99 -15.08 9.23 6.96
N ALA A 100 -15.99 8.28 6.70
CA ALA A 100 -15.64 6.89 6.47
C ALA A 100 -14.66 6.72 5.30
N SER A 101 -14.89 7.38 4.16
CA SER A 101 -13.96 7.33 3.03
C SER A 101 -12.57 7.88 3.38
N GLU A 102 -12.51 8.99 4.13
CA GLU A 102 -11.23 9.58 4.57
C GLU A 102 -10.50 8.67 5.58
N LEU A 103 -11.26 8.05 6.50
CA LEU A 103 -10.77 7.10 7.48
C LEU A 103 -10.11 5.90 6.80
N VAL A 104 -10.81 5.28 5.85
CA VAL A 104 -10.29 4.12 5.10
C VAL A 104 -9.11 4.52 4.19
N GLU A 105 -9.16 5.68 3.51
CA GLU A 105 -8.05 6.15 2.66
C GLU A 105 -6.74 6.30 3.46
N ARG A 106 -6.82 6.87 4.66
CA ARG A 106 -5.63 7.05 5.52
C ARG A 106 -5.11 5.73 6.08
N ASN A 107 -6.00 4.83 6.51
CA ASN A 107 -5.60 3.50 6.97
C ASN A 107 -4.91 2.72 5.84
N LEU A 108 -5.48 2.73 4.63
CA LEU A 108 -4.87 2.10 3.46
C LEU A 108 -3.50 2.68 3.10
N ALA A 109 -3.33 4.01 3.21
CA ALA A 109 -2.05 4.66 2.96
C ALA A 109 -1.00 4.20 3.98
N TYR A 110 -1.36 4.18 5.26
CA TYR A 110 -0.49 3.69 6.33
C TYR A 110 -0.11 2.20 6.13
N THR A 111 -1.10 1.33 5.88
CA THR A 111 -0.87 -0.10 5.62
C THR A 111 0.03 -0.33 4.41
N GLY A 112 -0.12 0.48 3.35
CA GLY A 112 0.75 0.40 2.18
C GLY A 112 2.21 0.71 2.49
N ASP A 113 2.45 1.70 3.35
CA ASP A 113 3.79 2.09 3.81
C ASP A 113 4.38 1.05 4.78
N GLU A 114 3.59 0.57 5.75
CA GLU A 114 4.00 -0.44 6.73
C GLU A 114 4.37 -1.78 6.06
N ALA A 115 3.58 -2.21 5.08
CA ALA A 115 3.82 -3.44 4.34
C ALA A 115 4.94 -3.31 3.29
N ASP A 116 5.51 -2.12 3.06
CA ASP A 116 6.43 -1.84 1.95
C ASP A 116 5.89 -2.33 0.59
N ILE A 117 4.68 -1.87 0.24
CA ILE A 117 3.98 -2.31 -0.97
C ILE A 117 4.78 -2.05 -2.25
N ASP A 118 5.70 -1.07 -2.26
CA ASP A 118 6.55 -0.78 -3.42
C ASP A 118 7.52 -1.92 -3.72
N SER A 119 8.21 -2.42 -2.70
CA SER A 119 9.13 -3.55 -2.84
C SER A 119 8.40 -4.81 -3.30
N ILE A 120 7.22 -5.07 -2.73
CA ILE A 120 6.36 -6.20 -3.13
C ILE A 120 5.92 -6.05 -4.60
N MET A 121 5.44 -4.88 -5.00
CA MET A 121 5.01 -4.63 -6.37
C MET A 121 6.16 -4.71 -7.38
N ARG A 122 7.39 -4.34 -7.00
CA ARG A 122 8.58 -4.54 -7.83
C ARG A 122 8.90 -6.02 -8.02
N ALA A 123 8.80 -6.83 -6.97
CA ALA A 123 8.96 -8.29 -7.07
C ALA A 123 7.89 -8.92 -7.97
N VAL A 124 6.62 -8.55 -7.76
CA VAL A 124 5.48 -8.97 -8.61
C VAL A 124 5.70 -8.56 -10.07
N ARG A 125 6.17 -7.34 -10.32
CA ARG A 125 6.47 -6.83 -11.67
C ARG A 125 7.57 -7.66 -12.34
N ASP A 126 8.62 -8.01 -11.62
CA ASP A 126 9.74 -8.75 -12.19
C ASP A 126 9.32 -10.19 -12.55
N ASP A 127 8.55 -10.85 -11.68
CA ASP A 127 7.90 -12.12 -11.99
C ASP A 127 6.93 -12.03 -13.16
N PHE A 128 6.14 -10.96 -13.23
CA PHE A 128 5.26 -10.70 -14.34
C PHE A 128 6.03 -10.53 -15.66
N LEU A 129 7.16 -9.82 -15.67
CA LEU A 129 7.95 -9.60 -16.88
C LEU A 129 8.70 -10.87 -17.34
N LEU A 130 9.16 -11.71 -16.40
CA LEU A 130 9.93 -12.92 -16.72
C LEU A 130 9.03 -14.15 -16.96
N CYS A 131 7.98 -14.30 -16.16
CA CYS A 131 7.15 -15.51 -16.09
C CYS A 131 5.71 -15.26 -16.57
N ALA A 132 5.36 -14.02 -16.91
CA ALA A 132 4.00 -13.59 -17.29
C ALA A 132 2.95 -13.84 -16.19
N ARG A 133 3.38 -13.99 -14.92
CA ARG A 133 2.52 -14.12 -13.75
C ARG A 133 3.17 -13.46 -12.54
N GLY A 134 2.43 -12.60 -11.85
CA GLY A 134 2.80 -12.08 -10.52
C GLY A 134 1.61 -12.14 -9.57
N THR A 135 1.85 -12.43 -8.29
CA THR A 135 0.78 -12.55 -7.29
C THR A 135 1.25 -12.18 -5.88
N VAL A 136 0.29 -11.93 -5.00
CA VAL A 136 0.50 -11.65 -3.57
C VAL A 136 -0.49 -12.46 -2.75
N TRP A 137 -0.35 -12.43 -1.43
CA TRP A 137 -1.29 -13.01 -0.48
C TRP A 137 -1.51 -12.06 0.68
N LEU A 138 -2.76 -11.80 1.03
CA LEU A 138 -3.12 -10.90 2.11
C LEU A 138 -3.56 -11.69 3.34
N ARG A 139 -3.15 -11.22 4.51
CA ARG A 139 -3.52 -11.78 5.81
C ARG A 139 -3.85 -10.68 6.78
N TYR A 140 -4.71 -11.01 7.74
CA TYR A 140 -4.90 -10.24 8.95
C TYR A 140 -4.03 -10.86 10.05
N GLU A 141 -3.26 -10.02 10.74
CA GLU A 141 -2.55 -10.38 11.97
C GLU A 141 -3.01 -9.44 13.08
N ALA A 142 -3.26 -10.02 14.26
CA ALA A 142 -3.56 -9.28 15.48
C ALA A 142 -2.64 -9.78 16.59
N ASP A 143 -2.02 -8.85 17.31
CA ASP A 143 -1.22 -9.11 18.49
C ASP A 143 -2.09 -8.90 19.74
N PHE A 144 -1.93 -9.79 20.73
CA PHE A 144 -2.76 -9.84 21.93
C PHE A 144 -1.92 -9.55 23.18
N GLU A 145 -2.40 -8.66 24.05
CA GLU A 145 -1.82 -8.39 25.36
C GLU A 145 -2.82 -8.66 26.49
N PRO A 146 -2.38 -9.18 27.65
CA PRO A 146 -3.28 -9.40 28.79
C PRO A 146 -3.85 -8.07 29.29
N LEU A 147 -5.18 -7.95 29.41
CA LEU A 147 -5.80 -6.78 30.03
C LEU A 147 -5.37 -6.67 31.50
N ASP A 148 -4.74 -5.54 31.86
CA ASP A 148 -4.57 -5.14 33.25
C ASP A 148 -5.91 -4.59 33.78
N MET A 149 -6.66 -5.44 34.49
CA MET A 149 -7.93 -5.09 35.11
C MET A 149 -7.77 -4.21 36.37
N GLY A 150 -6.56 -3.75 36.72
CA GLY A 150 -6.33 -2.78 37.79
C GLY A 150 -6.68 -3.29 39.19
N VAL A 151 -6.74 -4.60 39.42
CA VAL A 151 -7.00 -5.18 40.73
C VAL A 151 -5.73 -5.08 41.58
N GLN A 152 -5.75 -4.25 42.63
CA GLN A 152 -4.64 -4.18 43.58
C GLN A 152 -4.44 -5.54 44.27
N PRO A 153 -3.20 -6.07 44.33
CA PRO A 153 -2.90 -7.40 44.87
C PRO A 153 -2.84 -7.40 46.41
N SER A 154 -3.82 -6.79 47.08
CA SER A 154 -3.85 -6.65 48.55
C SER A 154 -5.01 -7.38 49.22
N ASP A 155 -5.85 -8.10 48.48
CA ASP A 155 -6.94 -8.88 49.06
C ASP A 155 -6.62 -10.39 49.01
N PRO A 156 -6.20 -11.02 50.13
CA PRO A 156 -5.85 -12.45 50.16
C PRO A 156 -7.06 -13.37 49.91
N ALA A 157 -8.27 -12.84 49.83
CA ALA A 157 -9.45 -13.56 49.37
C ALA A 157 -9.46 -13.80 47.84
N ALA A 158 -8.72 -13.01 47.05
CA ALA A 158 -8.63 -13.17 45.60
C ALA A 158 -7.66 -14.30 45.19
N GLU A 159 -6.65 -14.62 46.01
CA GLU A 159 -5.72 -15.73 45.76
C GLU A 159 -6.34 -17.12 46.00
N ALA A 160 -7.39 -17.20 46.81
CA ALA A 160 -8.08 -18.46 47.10
C ALA A 160 -9.12 -18.86 46.03
N LEU A 161 -9.54 -17.92 45.17
CA LEU A 161 -10.49 -18.15 44.08
C LEU A 161 -9.81 -18.43 42.73
N THR A 162 -8.52 -18.12 42.59
CA THR A 162 -7.74 -18.29 41.35
C THR A 162 -7.04 -19.65 41.25
N GLY A 163 -7.12 -20.50 42.28
CA GLY A 163 -6.35 -21.74 42.39
C GLY A 163 -6.91 -22.98 41.68
N GLU A 164 -8.18 -23.01 41.26
CA GLU A 164 -8.80 -24.26 40.76
C GLU A 164 -9.59 -24.15 39.45
N MET A 165 -9.67 -22.98 38.80
CA MET A 165 -10.16 -22.87 37.42
C MET A 165 -9.22 -21.96 36.64
N GLY A 166 -8.51 -22.55 35.67
CA GLY A 166 -7.63 -21.83 34.75
C GLY A 166 -8.43 -20.94 33.80
N GLU A 167 -8.93 -19.81 34.30
CA GLU A 167 -9.52 -18.78 33.47
C GLU A 167 -8.42 -17.91 32.89
N ALA A 168 -8.22 -18.01 31.58
CA ALA A 168 -7.37 -17.14 30.79
C ALA A 168 -7.71 -15.68 31.13
N ARG A 169 -6.69 -14.87 31.43
CA ARG A 169 -6.86 -13.42 31.57
C ARG A 169 -7.47 -12.91 30.26
N PRO A 170 -8.48 -12.02 30.29
CA PRO A 170 -9.00 -11.46 29.06
C PRO A 170 -7.86 -10.75 28.32
N GLU A 171 -7.65 -11.10 27.05
CA GLU A 171 -6.62 -10.51 26.20
C GLU A 171 -7.27 -9.41 25.34
N ALA A 172 -6.60 -8.27 25.21
CA ALA A 172 -6.97 -7.19 24.31
C ALA A 172 -6.09 -7.23 23.07
N ILE A 173 -6.65 -6.86 21.92
CA ILE A 173 -5.85 -6.60 20.72
C ILE A 173 -5.03 -5.34 21.00
N SER A 174 -3.71 -5.46 20.94
CA SER A 174 -2.78 -4.34 21.13
C SER A 174 -2.37 -3.70 19.81
N ASP A 175 -2.20 -4.52 18.78
CA ASP A 175 -1.88 -4.11 17.41
C ASP A 175 -2.59 -5.01 16.41
N GLU A 176 -2.96 -4.46 15.27
CA GLU A 176 -3.55 -5.22 14.18
C GLU A 176 -3.15 -4.62 12.83
N ARG A 177 -2.83 -5.50 11.88
CA ARG A 177 -2.26 -5.11 10.59
C ARG A 177 -2.71 -6.03 9.47
N VAL A 178 -2.69 -5.49 8.26
CA VAL A 178 -2.87 -6.27 7.05
C VAL A 178 -1.50 -6.56 6.44
N CYS A 179 -1.08 -7.81 6.48
CA CYS A 179 0.16 -8.25 5.85
C CYS A 179 -0.09 -8.50 4.36
N ILE A 180 0.74 -7.91 3.50
CA ILE A 180 0.73 -8.15 2.06
C ILE A 180 2.01 -8.94 1.74
N ASP A 181 1.89 -10.26 1.62
CA ASP A 181 3.03 -11.12 1.34
C ASP A 181 3.24 -11.24 -0.17
N TYR A 182 4.45 -10.97 -0.65
CA TYR A 182 4.86 -11.41 -1.99
C TYR A 182 4.85 -12.94 -2.06
N VAL A 183 4.29 -13.49 -3.14
CA VAL A 183 4.32 -14.93 -3.40
C VAL A 183 5.04 -15.15 -4.72
N HIS A 184 6.21 -15.79 -4.64
CA HIS A 184 7.00 -16.12 -5.81
C HIS A 184 6.22 -17.01 -6.77
N TRP A 185 6.43 -16.82 -8.07
CA TRP A 185 5.65 -17.47 -9.11
C TRP A 185 5.66 -19.02 -9.03
N SER A 186 6.68 -19.64 -8.42
CA SER A 186 6.78 -21.10 -8.20
C SER A 186 5.97 -21.61 -6.99
N ASP A 187 5.65 -20.71 -6.05
CA ASP A 187 4.98 -21.01 -4.79
C ASP A 187 3.47 -20.86 -4.87
N PHE A 188 2.93 -20.44 -6.01
CA PHE A 188 1.49 -20.23 -6.21
C PHE A 188 0.86 -21.26 -7.14
N LEU A 189 -0.22 -21.89 -6.69
CA LEU A 189 -1.04 -22.82 -7.47
C LEU A 189 -2.51 -22.45 -7.39
N HIS A 190 -3.27 -22.88 -8.39
CA HIS A 190 -4.72 -22.81 -8.38
C HIS A 190 -5.30 -23.96 -9.21
N SER A 191 -6.58 -24.25 -9.01
CA SER A 191 -7.31 -25.24 -9.81
C SER A 191 -7.21 -24.99 -11.32
N PRO A 192 -7.10 -26.02 -12.18
CA PRO A 192 -7.13 -25.86 -13.63
C PRO A 192 -8.41 -25.17 -14.11
N ALA A 193 -8.30 -23.99 -14.71
CA ALA A 193 -9.43 -23.19 -15.18
C ALA A 193 -9.10 -22.40 -16.46
N ARG A 194 -10.16 -21.95 -17.16
CA ARG A 194 -10.06 -21.06 -18.35
C ARG A 194 -10.21 -19.59 -18.00
N ARG A 195 -11.00 -19.29 -16.96
CA ARG A 195 -11.25 -17.94 -16.46
C ARG A 195 -11.07 -17.93 -14.95
N TRP A 196 -10.63 -16.81 -14.40
CA TRP A 196 -10.43 -16.68 -12.95
C TRP A 196 -11.70 -16.97 -12.14
N LYS A 197 -12.87 -16.63 -12.67
CA LYS A 197 -14.16 -16.90 -12.03
C LYS A 197 -14.48 -18.40 -11.88
N ASP A 198 -13.87 -19.25 -12.70
CA ASP A 198 -14.09 -20.70 -12.69
C ASP A 198 -13.09 -21.42 -11.76
N VAL A 199 -12.16 -20.69 -11.11
CA VAL A 199 -11.22 -21.24 -10.14
C VAL A 199 -11.98 -21.69 -8.88
N THR A 200 -11.74 -22.92 -8.43
CA THR A 200 -12.39 -23.52 -7.26
C THR A 200 -11.50 -23.53 -6.02
N TRP A 201 -10.18 -23.43 -6.20
CA TRP A 201 -9.23 -23.30 -5.11
C TRP A 201 -7.95 -22.57 -5.54
N VAL A 202 -7.30 -21.91 -4.58
CA VAL A 202 -5.97 -21.30 -4.70
C VAL A 202 -5.09 -21.80 -3.55
N ALA A 203 -3.79 -21.88 -3.79
CA ALA A 203 -2.84 -22.30 -2.78
C ALA A 203 -1.53 -21.53 -2.88
N ARG A 204 -0.92 -21.24 -1.73
CA ARG A 204 0.46 -20.77 -1.64
C ARG A 204 1.32 -21.73 -0.83
N ARG A 205 2.59 -21.82 -1.19
CA ARG A 205 3.60 -22.57 -0.45
C ARG A 205 4.29 -21.65 0.54
N VAL A 206 4.43 -22.11 1.77
CA VAL A 206 5.08 -21.41 2.87
C VAL A 206 6.18 -22.31 3.41
N PRO A 207 7.47 -21.97 3.22
CA PRO A 207 8.57 -22.70 3.83
C PRO A 207 8.63 -22.36 5.34
N MET A 208 8.58 -23.37 6.20
CA MET A 208 8.58 -23.21 7.66
C MET A 208 9.70 -24.03 8.29
N THR A 209 10.35 -23.47 9.30
CA THR A 209 11.26 -24.18 10.20
C THR A 209 10.50 -25.11 11.15
N ASP A 210 11.23 -26.01 11.80
CA ASP A 210 10.66 -26.95 12.78
C ASP A 210 10.02 -26.20 13.97
N GLU A 211 10.65 -25.12 14.42
CA GLU A 211 10.16 -24.28 15.53
C GLU A 211 8.87 -23.54 15.15
N GLU A 212 8.79 -22.97 13.93
CA GLU A 212 7.59 -22.29 13.43
C GLU A 212 6.42 -23.26 13.26
N MET A 213 6.69 -24.46 12.75
CA MET A 213 5.71 -25.53 12.62
C MET A 213 5.15 -25.95 13.97
N GLU A 214 6.01 -26.20 14.96
CA GLU A 214 5.60 -26.60 16.31
C GLU A 214 4.82 -25.48 17.02
N LYS A 215 5.27 -24.22 16.91
CA LYS A 215 4.58 -23.06 17.48
C LYS A 215 3.17 -22.89 16.91
N ARG A 216 2.99 -23.17 15.62
CA ARG A 216 1.73 -22.92 14.91
C ARG A 216 0.74 -24.09 14.98
N PHE A 217 1.20 -25.30 14.70
CA PHE A 217 0.34 -26.49 14.57
C PHE A 217 0.44 -27.44 15.76
N GLY A 218 1.33 -27.16 16.71
CA GLY A 218 1.58 -28.01 17.88
C GLY A 218 2.45 -29.23 17.59
N PRO A 219 2.81 -29.98 18.65
CA PRO A 219 3.75 -31.11 18.54
C PRO A 219 3.17 -32.33 17.81
N GLU A 220 1.84 -32.52 17.81
CA GLU A 220 1.19 -33.64 17.10
C GLU A 220 1.31 -33.53 15.58
N ALA A 221 1.28 -32.31 15.05
CA ALA A 221 1.49 -32.03 13.63
C ALA A 221 2.92 -32.41 13.18
N MET A 222 3.92 -32.23 14.04
CA MET A 222 5.30 -32.63 13.78
C MET A 222 5.48 -34.16 13.71
N ALA A 223 4.69 -34.93 14.47
CA ALA A 223 4.73 -36.39 14.43
C ALA A 223 4.22 -36.95 13.08
N SER A 224 3.23 -36.29 12.45
CA SER A 224 2.74 -36.66 11.11
C SER A 224 3.78 -36.44 10.01
N ARG A 225 4.67 -35.45 10.19
CA ARG A 225 5.74 -35.07 9.26
C ARG A 225 6.94 -36.02 9.29
N ALA A 226 7.27 -36.58 10.45
CA ALA A 226 8.47 -37.42 10.64
C ALA A 226 8.40 -38.78 9.91
N ALA A 227 7.22 -39.22 9.48
CA ALA A 227 7.02 -40.51 8.84
C ALA A 227 7.31 -40.51 7.32
N GLU A 228 7.22 -39.36 6.64
CA GLU A 228 7.25 -39.30 5.17
C GLU A 228 8.02 -38.08 4.65
N GLY A 229 9.35 -38.20 4.53
CA GLY A 229 10.21 -37.57 3.51
C GLY A 229 10.09 -36.07 3.14
N SER A 230 9.33 -35.25 3.87
CA SER A 230 8.93 -33.88 3.47
C SER A 230 10.04 -32.82 3.59
N ILE A 231 11.27 -33.24 3.91
CA ILE A 231 12.46 -32.38 3.93
C ILE A 231 13.08 -32.42 2.54
N GLY A 232 12.75 -31.43 1.71
CA GLY A 232 13.32 -31.28 0.39
C GLY A 232 14.00 -29.92 0.24
N ASN A 233 15.23 -29.91 -0.29
CA ASN A 233 15.86 -28.69 -0.84
C ASN A 233 15.13 -28.30 -2.14
N LYS A 234 13.87 -27.89 -2.03
CA LYS A 234 13.11 -27.32 -3.15
C LYS A 234 13.61 -25.90 -3.36
N GLY A 235 13.98 -25.61 -4.60
CA GLY A 235 14.44 -24.29 -5.00
C GLY A 235 14.90 -24.29 -6.45
N VAL A 236 14.47 -23.28 -7.18
CA VAL A 236 14.83 -23.02 -8.57
C VAL A 236 16.27 -22.55 -8.66
N SER A 237 16.69 -21.69 -7.73
CA SER A 237 18.05 -21.15 -7.64
C SER A 237 18.89 -21.82 -6.55
N GLN A 238 20.22 -21.61 -6.57
CA GLN A 238 21.09 -22.07 -5.48
C GLN A 238 20.80 -21.33 -4.16
N ALA A 239 20.52 -20.03 -4.24
CA ALA A 239 20.19 -19.22 -3.08
C ALA A 239 18.90 -19.72 -2.41
N GLU A 240 17.85 -19.97 -3.19
CA GLU A 240 16.58 -20.49 -2.69
C GLU A 240 16.74 -21.88 -2.05
N ARG A 241 17.58 -22.75 -2.62
CA ARG A 241 17.87 -24.06 -2.00
C ARG A 241 18.58 -23.95 -0.66
N LEU A 242 19.45 -22.94 -0.48
CA LEU A 242 20.12 -22.67 0.79
C LEU A 242 19.15 -22.05 1.79
N GLU A 243 18.28 -21.15 1.33
CA GLU A 243 17.23 -20.54 2.17
C GLU A 243 16.20 -21.57 2.67
N ASN A 244 15.91 -22.58 1.86
CA ASN A 244 14.96 -23.65 2.18
C ASN A 244 15.62 -24.86 2.86
N GLU A 245 16.94 -24.82 3.10
CA GLU A 245 17.64 -25.91 3.75
C GLU A 245 17.09 -26.11 5.17
N GLY A 246 16.66 -27.34 5.48
CA GLY A 246 16.05 -27.68 6.77
C GLY A 246 14.60 -27.19 6.96
N LYS A 247 13.99 -26.52 5.99
CA LYS A 247 12.59 -26.07 6.05
C LYS A 247 11.63 -27.11 5.46
N THR A 248 10.44 -27.20 6.04
CA THR A 248 9.32 -27.95 5.46
C THR A 248 8.40 -27.03 4.70
N HIS A 249 8.01 -27.48 3.52
CA HIS A 249 7.12 -26.75 2.65
C HIS A 249 5.68 -27.10 3.01
N VAL A 250 4.91 -26.11 3.43
CA VAL A 250 3.50 -26.27 3.77
C VAL A 250 2.66 -25.50 2.78
N TRP A 251 1.58 -26.11 2.30
CA TRP A 251 0.60 -25.46 1.44
C TRP A 251 -0.53 -24.91 2.28
N GLU A 252 -0.76 -23.60 2.17
CA GLU A 252 -2.01 -22.96 2.57
C GLU A 252 -2.98 -23.00 1.40
N ILE A 253 -4.15 -23.59 1.59
CA ILE A 253 -5.13 -23.80 0.54
C ILE A 253 -6.46 -23.17 0.94
N TRP A 254 -7.02 -22.35 0.06
CA TRP A 254 -8.37 -21.82 0.18
C TRP A 254 -9.26 -22.55 -0.82
N CYS A 255 -10.33 -23.19 -0.32
CA CYS A 255 -11.25 -24.00 -1.11
C CYS A 255 -12.63 -23.36 -1.17
N LYS A 256 -12.95 -22.73 -2.31
CA LYS A 256 -14.22 -22.01 -2.49
C LYS A 256 -15.42 -22.94 -2.62
N SER A 257 -15.22 -24.10 -3.24
CA SER A 257 -16.31 -25.07 -3.47
C SER A 257 -16.86 -25.66 -2.18
N GLU A 258 -15.98 -25.88 -1.20
CA GLU A 258 -16.33 -26.51 0.08
C GLU A 258 -16.32 -25.51 1.26
N ASN A 259 -15.96 -24.25 0.98
CA ASN A 259 -15.93 -23.12 1.93
C ASN A 259 -15.09 -23.38 3.20
N TYR A 260 -13.83 -23.81 3.01
CA TYR A 260 -12.86 -24.04 4.09
C TYR A 260 -11.45 -23.65 3.67
N THR A 261 -10.54 -23.60 4.63
CA THR A 261 -9.09 -23.52 4.44
C THR A 261 -8.38 -24.78 4.95
N VAL A 262 -7.26 -25.14 4.32
CA VAL A 262 -6.46 -26.32 4.68
C VAL A 262 -4.98 -25.97 4.71
N TRP A 263 -4.30 -26.47 5.73
CA TRP A 263 -2.85 -26.50 5.80
C TRP A 263 -2.36 -27.93 5.63
N ILE A 264 -1.49 -28.18 4.66
CA ILE A 264 -0.97 -29.53 4.38
C ILE A 264 0.52 -29.48 4.05
N ALA A 265 1.33 -30.31 4.70
CA ALA A 265 2.73 -30.46 4.36
C ALA A 265 2.89 -31.09 2.96
N ASP A 266 3.88 -30.65 2.20
CA ASP A 266 4.10 -31.09 0.83
C ASP A 266 4.37 -32.61 0.76
N GLY A 267 3.50 -33.34 0.06
CA GLY A 267 3.57 -34.79 -0.05
C GLY A 267 2.91 -35.55 1.10
N SER A 268 2.43 -34.88 2.16
CA SER A 268 1.69 -35.53 3.25
C SER A 268 0.30 -35.99 2.80
N PRO A 269 -0.16 -37.19 3.18
CA PRO A 269 -1.53 -37.65 2.95
C PRO A 269 -2.52 -37.15 4.02
N VAL A 270 -2.03 -36.48 5.08
CA VAL A 270 -2.87 -35.96 6.18
C VAL A 270 -2.72 -34.45 6.26
N ALA A 271 -3.85 -33.75 6.37
CA ALA A 271 -3.88 -32.31 6.61
C ALA A 271 -3.39 -31.98 8.03
N LEU A 272 -2.58 -30.93 8.15
CA LEU A 272 -2.13 -30.41 9.45
C LEU A 272 -3.26 -29.69 10.17
N GLU A 273 -4.07 -28.95 9.42
CA GLU A 273 -5.20 -28.18 9.93
C GLU A 273 -6.29 -28.06 8.85
N VAL A 274 -7.55 -28.15 9.26
CA VAL A 274 -8.72 -27.83 8.43
C VAL A 274 -9.62 -26.93 9.25
N SER A 275 -9.88 -25.72 8.75
CA SER A 275 -10.65 -24.69 9.45
C SER A 275 -11.58 -23.93 8.50
N GLU A 276 -12.53 -23.18 9.06
CA GLU A 276 -13.29 -22.21 8.27
C GLU A 276 -12.35 -21.11 7.77
N PRO A 277 -12.67 -20.46 6.64
CA PRO A 277 -11.86 -19.35 6.15
C PRO A 277 -11.68 -18.29 7.23
N PRO A 278 -10.44 -17.86 7.53
CA PRO A 278 -10.18 -16.91 8.62
C PRO A 278 -10.71 -15.50 8.32
N LEU A 279 -11.06 -15.22 7.05
CA LEU A 279 -11.60 -13.95 6.60
C LEU A 279 -12.84 -14.21 5.73
N ASP A 280 -13.89 -13.44 5.96
CA ASP A 280 -15.08 -13.43 5.11
C ASP A 280 -14.91 -12.38 4.00
N LEU A 281 -14.40 -12.82 2.84
CA LEU A 281 -14.04 -11.94 1.73
C LEU A 281 -15.09 -12.03 0.61
N THR A 282 -15.44 -10.90 0.00
CA THR A 282 -16.44 -10.75 -1.07
C THR A 282 -16.17 -11.68 -2.26
N HIS A 283 -14.89 -11.95 -2.54
CA HIS A 283 -14.48 -12.85 -3.61
C HIS A 283 -13.88 -14.17 -3.12
N PHE A 284 -13.97 -14.44 -1.82
CA PHE A 284 -13.44 -15.61 -1.10
C PHE A 284 -11.90 -15.70 -1.07
N TRP A 285 -11.19 -15.10 -2.02
CA TRP A 285 -9.75 -15.27 -2.14
C TRP A 285 -8.94 -14.30 -1.29
N PRO A 286 -7.90 -14.77 -0.57
CA PRO A 286 -6.93 -13.94 0.14
C PRO A 286 -5.91 -13.30 -0.81
N CYS A 287 -6.10 -13.47 -2.12
CA CYS A 287 -5.26 -12.88 -3.15
C CYS A 287 -6.15 -12.28 -4.26
N PRO A 288 -5.76 -11.15 -4.85
CA PRO A 288 -6.40 -10.67 -6.06
C PRO A 288 -6.19 -11.67 -7.21
N ARG A 289 -6.94 -11.51 -8.32
CA ARG A 289 -6.62 -12.25 -9.56
C ARG A 289 -5.15 -11.95 -9.92
N PRO A 290 -4.28 -12.96 -10.10
CA PRO A 290 -2.88 -12.72 -10.45
C PRO A 290 -2.75 -11.77 -11.64
N ALA A 291 -1.69 -10.97 -11.64
CA ALA A 291 -1.31 -10.22 -12.82
C ALA A 291 -0.88 -11.23 -13.89
N TYR A 292 -1.55 -11.25 -15.04
CA TYR A 292 -1.22 -12.16 -16.13
C TYR A 292 -0.74 -11.39 -17.35
N GLY A 293 0.37 -11.84 -17.93
CA GLY A 293 0.85 -11.34 -19.22
C GLY A 293 0.05 -11.97 -20.36
N THR A 294 0.75 -12.49 -21.37
CA THR A 294 0.08 -13.12 -22.51
C THR A 294 -0.64 -14.41 -22.12
N MET A 295 -1.92 -14.56 -22.46
CA MET A 295 -2.73 -15.75 -22.15
C MET A 295 -3.47 -16.29 -23.38
N SER A 296 -3.85 -17.57 -23.33
CA SER A 296 -4.81 -18.15 -24.28
C SER A 296 -6.24 -18.09 -23.71
N THR A 297 -7.25 -18.22 -24.57
CA THR A 297 -8.66 -18.33 -24.13
C THR A 297 -9.01 -19.71 -23.53
N SER A 298 -8.07 -20.66 -23.61
CA SER A 298 -8.28 -22.05 -23.23
C SER A 298 -7.72 -22.41 -21.86
N SER A 299 -6.92 -21.54 -21.23
CA SER A 299 -6.22 -21.83 -19.99
C SER A 299 -5.77 -20.57 -19.26
N LEU A 300 -5.72 -20.62 -17.93
CA LEU A 300 -5.06 -19.61 -17.10
C LEU A 300 -3.51 -19.72 -17.04
N ILE A 301 -2.90 -20.61 -17.83
CA ILE A 301 -1.44 -20.70 -17.95
C ILE A 301 -0.95 -19.58 -18.86
N PRO A 302 -0.13 -18.63 -18.38
CA PRO A 302 0.38 -17.56 -19.21
C PRO A 302 1.59 -18.01 -20.04
N VAL A 303 1.92 -17.24 -21.08
CA VAL A 303 3.08 -17.45 -21.92
C VAL A 303 4.10 -16.35 -21.63
N PRO A 304 5.29 -16.68 -21.08
CA PRO A 304 6.36 -15.72 -20.89
C PRO A 304 6.74 -15.00 -22.19
N ASP A 305 6.91 -13.68 -22.13
CA ASP A 305 7.14 -12.85 -23.32
C ASP A 305 8.45 -13.22 -24.04
N TYR A 306 9.47 -13.68 -23.30
CA TYR A 306 10.74 -14.13 -23.87
C TYR A 306 10.58 -15.18 -24.96
N VAL A 307 9.54 -16.02 -24.88
CA VAL A 307 9.27 -17.08 -25.88
C VAL A 307 9.15 -16.52 -27.30
N TYR A 308 8.62 -15.31 -27.46
CA TYR A 308 8.36 -14.72 -28.77
C TYR A 308 9.63 -14.21 -29.47
N TYR A 309 10.70 -13.94 -28.73
CA TYR A 309 11.95 -13.42 -29.28
C TYR A 309 13.19 -14.21 -28.86
N GLN A 310 12.98 -15.38 -28.22
CA GLN A 310 14.05 -16.25 -27.72
C GLN A 310 15.01 -16.66 -28.85
N GLN A 311 14.47 -17.01 -30.03
CA GLN A 311 15.29 -17.42 -31.17
C GLN A 311 16.23 -16.30 -31.63
N GLN A 312 15.73 -15.06 -31.71
CA GLN A 312 16.54 -13.90 -32.05
C GLN A 312 17.64 -13.68 -31.02
N CYS A 313 17.35 -13.81 -29.72
CA CYS A 313 18.38 -13.72 -28.68
C CYS A 313 19.45 -14.81 -28.80
N GLU A 314 19.07 -16.06 -29.07
CA GLU A 314 20.00 -17.16 -29.27
C GLU A 314 20.89 -16.94 -30.51
N GLU A 315 20.34 -16.37 -31.58
CA GLU A 315 21.08 -16.02 -32.78
C GLU A 315 22.04 -14.84 -32.56
N ILE A 316 21.62 -13.81 -31.82
CA ILE A 316 22.48 -12.70 -31.38
C ILE A 316 23.68 -13.24 -30.59
N ASP A 317 23.45 -14.19 -29.69
CA ASP A 317 24.51 -14.85 -28.92
C ASP A 317 25.46 -15.65 -29.82
N LEU A 318 24.92 -16.38 -30.80
CA LEU A 318 25.71 -17.12 -31.77
C LEU A 318 26.59 -16.20 -32.62
N LEU A 319 26.02 -15.09 -33.13
CA LEU A 319 26.77 -14.08 -33.88
C LEU A 319 27.82 -13.40 -33.01
N THR A 320 27.52 -13.10 -31.76
CA THR A 320 28.48 -12.51 -30.81
C THR A 320 29.66 -13.45 -30.56
N LYS A 321 29.41 -14.73 -30.34
CA LYS A 321 30.47 -15.76 -30.22
C LYS A 321 31.28 -15.89 -31.50
N ARG A 322 30.63 -15.84 -32.68
CA ARG A 322 31.31 -15.93 -33.98
C ARG A 322 32.20 -14.73 -34.24
N ILE A 323 31.71 -13.51 -33.98
CA ILE A 323 32.49 -12.27 -34.09
C ILE A 323 33.73 -12.38 -33.20
N ASN A 324 33.58 -12.73 -31.92
CA ASN A 324 34.73 -12.87 -31.01
C ASN A 324 35.75 -13.90 -31.52
N LYS A 325 35.30 -15.08 -31.96
CA LYS A 325 36.20 -16.12 -32.51
C LYS A 325 36.94 -15.65 -33.76
N LEU A 326 36.27 -14.94 -34.66
CA LEU A 326 36.90 -14.40 -35.88
C LEU A 326 37.88 -13.27 -35.54
N THR A 327 37.53 -12.40 -34.59
CA THR A 327 38.43 -11.36 -34.09
C THR A 327 39.68 -11.95 -33.44
N ASP A 328 39.54 -13.00 -32.61
CA ASP A 328 40.69 -13.71 -32.02
C ASP A 328 41.58 -14.37 -33.09
N GLN A 329 40.99 -14.79 -34.21
CA GLN A 329 41.71 -15.39 -35.34
C GLN A 329 42.42 -14.36 -36.23
N LEU A 330 42.02 -13.08 -36.20
CA LEU A 330 42.64 -11.99 -36.97
C LEU A 330 44.04 -11.57 -36.49
N ARG A 331 44.67 -12.35 -35.60
CA ARG A 331 46.06 -12.13 -35.18
C ARG A 331 47.01 -12.21 -36.36
N LEU A 332 47.93 -11.25 -36.42
CA LEU A 332 48.96 -11.20 -37.44
C LEU A 332 49.91 -12.40 -37.26
N LYS A 333 49.85 -13.35 -38.20
CA LYS A 333 50.78 -14.48 -38.23
C LYS A 333 51.91 -14.18 -39.20
N VAL A 334 53.15 -14.23 -38.71
CA VAL A 334 54.33 -13.99 -39.54
C VAL A 334 55.21 -15.22 -39.55
N PHE A 335 55.46 -15.72 -40.76
CA PHE A 335 56.40 -16.79 -41.01
C PHE A 335 57.78 -16.20 -41.29
N TYR A 336 58.82 -16.78 -40.68
CA TYR A 336 60.21 -16.34 -40.86
C TYR A 336 61.16 -17.54 -40.99
N PRO A 337 62.30 -17.40 -41.66
CA PRO A 337 63.29 -18.47 -41.78
C PRO A 337 63.90 -18.81 -40.42
N SER A 338 63.98 -20.09 -40.08
CA SER A 338 64.68 -20.55 -38.88
C SER A 338 66.12 -20.96 -39.20
N GLY A 339 67.10 -20.42 -38.48
CA GLY A 339 68.50 -20.87 -38.59
C GLY A 339 69.43 -20.15 -37.63
N ASP A 340 70.64 -20.70 -37.47
CA ASP A 340 71.66 -20.26 -36.50
C ASP A 340 72.40 -18.96 -36.90
N GLY A 341 71.95 -18.29 -37.96
CA GLY A 341 72.56 -17.06 -38.47
C GLY A 341 72.08 -15.80 -37.73
N ALA A 342 72.86 -14.72 -37.82
CA ALA A 342 72.60 -13.42 -37.16
C ALA A 342 71.24 -12.75 -37.50
N VAL A 343 70.47 -13.32 -38.43
CA VAL A 343 69.20 -12.79 -38.92
C VAL A 343 68.01 -13.24 -38.07
N SER A 344 67.93 -14.51 -37.66
CA SER A 344 66.79 -15.01 -36.87
C SER A 344 66.70 -14.38 -35.46
N PRO A 345 67.79 -14.27 -34.68
CA PRO A 345 67.76 -13.57 -33.39
C PRO A 345 67.49 -12.06 -33.53
N ALA A 346 67.88 -11.45 -34.65
CA ALA A 346 67.60 -10.04 -34.94
C ALA A 346 66.11 -9.81 -35.26
N ILE A 347 65.48 -10.72 -35.98
CA ILE A 347 64.03 -10.69 -36.28
C ILE A 347 63.22 -10.90 -35.00
N GLU A 348 63.57 -11.89 -34.17
CA GLU A 348 62.92 -12.16 -32.88
C GLU A 348 63.07 -10.97 -31.90
N LYS A 349 64.23 -10.30 -31.90
CA LYS A 349 64.48 -9.12 -31.06
C LYS A 349 63.83 -7.84 -31.59
N ALA A 350 63.65 -7.70 -32.90
CA ALA A 350 63.01 -6.55 -33.54
C ALA A 350 61.48 -6.62 -33.48
N MET A 351 60.90 -7.82 -33.48
CA MET A 351 59.45 -8.06 -33.46
C MET A 351 58.96 -8.54 -32.08
N ARG A 352 59.52 -7.98 -30.99
CA ARG A 352 59.12 -8.37 -29.63
C ARG A 352 57.60 -8.45 -29.51
N PRO A 353 57.05 -9.58 -29.04
CA PRO A 353 55.61 -9.78 -28.96
C PRO A 353 55.06 -8.97 -27.79
N GLU A 354 54.87 -7.67 -27.97
CA GLU A 354 54.00 -6.88 -27.10
C GLU A 354 52.56 -7.03 -27.63
N ASN A 355 52.05 -8.25 -27.40
CA ASN A 355 50.69 -8.75 -27.60
C ASN A 355 50.11 -8.68 -29.04
N ASP A 356 49.70 -9.85 -29.54
CA ASP A 356 48.90 -10.13 -30.76
C ASP A 356 49.59 -10.54 -32.06
N MET A 357 50.92 -10.70 -32.08
CA MET A 357 51.65 -11.28 -33.21
C MET A 357 52.09 -12.72 -32.93
N VAL A 358 51.76 -13.66 -33.82
CA VAL A 358 52.20 -15.06 -33.73
C VAL A 358 53.29 -15.29 -34.77
N MET A 359 54.49 -15.64 -34.31
CA MET A 359 55.63 -15.91 -35.19
C MET A 359 55.83 -17.41 -35.34
N VAL A 360 55.96 -17.88 -36.58
CA VAL A 360 56.15 -19.31 -36.88
C VAL A 360 57.47 -19.50 -37.64
N PRO A 361 58.50 -20.13 -37.02
CA PRO A 361 59.75 -20.45 -37.68
C PRO A 361 59.59 -21.59 -38.69
N ILE A 362 60.19 -21.47 -39.89
CA ILE A 362 60.18 -22.51 -40.92
C ILE A 362 61.62 -22.99 -41.21
N PRO A 363 61.94 -24.28 -40.92
CA PRO A 363 63.25 -24.88 -41.17
C PRO A 363 63.68 -24.98 -42.64
N GLU A 364 62.78 -25.39 -43.54
CA GLU A 364 63.06 -25.48 -44.98
C GLU A 364 62.44 -24.30 -45.75
N TRP A 365 62.90 -23.08 -45.45
CA TRP A 365 62.37 -21.85 -46.06
C TRP A 365 62.36 -21.86 -47.59
N ALA A 366 63.41 -22.43 -48.21
CA ALA A 366 63.52 -22.53 -49.67
C ALA A 366 62.40 -23.40 -50.29
N ALA A 367 62.12 -24.56 -49.71
CA ALA A 367 61.06 -25.45 -50.17
C ALA A 367 59.66 -24.84 -49.96
N PHE A 368 59.49 -24.04 -48.90
CA PHE A 368 58.27 -23.28 -48.64
C PHE A 368 58.02 -22.21 -49.71
N THR A 369 59.04 -21.44 -50.09
CA THR A 369 58.88 -20.42 -51.15
C THR A 369 58.69 -21.02 -52.53
N ASP A 370 59.32 -22.17 -52.82
CA ASP A 370 59.23 -22.82 -54.14
C ASP A 370 57.86 -23.46 -54.39
N LYS A 371 57.13 -23.84 -53.34
CA LYS A 371 55.76 -24.40 -53.43
C LYS A 371 54.65 -23.35 -53.36
N GLY A 372 54.97 -22.06 -53.53
CA GLY A 372 54.00 -20.96 -53.56
C GLY A 372 53.88 -20.17 -52.26
N GLY A 373 54.75 -20.39 -51.26
CA GLY A 373 54.91 -19.48 -50.13
C GLY A 373 55.52 -18.14 -50.57
N SER A 374 55.02 -17.01 -50.05
CA SER A 374 55.51 -15.69 -50.47
C SER A 374 56.93 -15.42 -49.94
N LYS A 375 57.73 -14.62 -50.68
CA LYS A 375 59.10 -14.22 -50.28
C LYS A 375 59.14 -13.23 -49.11
N ALA A 376 57.99 -12.71 -48.68
CA ALA A 376 57.83 -11.85 -47.51
C ALA A 376 56.37 -11.91 -47.07
N ILE A 377 56.10 -12.48 -45.89
CA ILE A 377 54.82 -12.47 -45.15
C ILE A 377 53.64 -13.12 -45.92
N VAL A 378 53.21 -14.31 -45.49
CA VAL A 378 51.88 -14.83 -45.84
C VAL A 378 50.87 -14.23 -44.87
N THR A 379 50.17 -13.17 -45.28
CA THR A 379 49.00 -12.68 -44.56
C THR A 379 47.86 -13.69 -44.73
N LEU A 380 47.22 -14.08 -43.62
CA LEU A 380 45.89 -14.71 -43.67
C LEU A 380 44.93 -13.80 -44.47
N PRO A 381 43.84 -14.30 -45.07
CA PRO A 381 42.87 -13.48 -45.82
C PRO A 381 42.07 -12.56 -44.87
N ILE A 382 42.77 -11.57 -44.31
CA ILE A 382 42.29 -10.61 -43.31
C ILE A 382 41.07 -9.88 -43.88
N ASP A 383 41.11 -9.48 -45.14
CA ASP A 383 40.00 -8.79 -45.82
C ASP A 383 38.73 -9.64 -45.90
N GLU A 384 38.84 -10.95 -46.14
CA GLU A 384 37.68 -11.85 -46.19
C GLU A 384 37.10 -12.08 -44.80
N VAL A 385 37.96 -12.30 -43.81
CA VAL A 385 37.55 -12.46 -42.41
C VAL A 385 36.91 -11.16 -41.89
N GLN A 386 37.48 -10.00 -42.22
CA GLN A 386 36.92 -8.69 -41.91
C GLN A 386 35.53 -8.51 -42.53
N LYS A 387 35.35 -8.84 -43.82
CA LYS A 387 34.03 -8.78 -44.48
C LYS A 387 33.00 -9.66 -43.77
N VAL A 388 33.39 -10.87 -43.33
CA VAL A 388 32.51 -11.75 -42.58
C VAL A 388 32.15 -11.15 -41.20
N ILE A 389 33.12 -10.57 -40.49
CA ILE A 389 32.86 -9.88 -39.20
C ILE A 389 31.88 -8.72 -39.40
N VAL A 390 32.08 -7.87 -40.41
CA VAL A 390 31.19 -6.74 -40.72
C VAL A 390 29.78 -7.25 -41.04
N ALA A 391 29.65 -8.29 -41.86
CA ALA A 391 28.35 -8.89 -42.16
C ALA A 391 27.66 -9.46 -40.91
N CYS A 392 28.42 -10.12 -40.01
CA CYS A 392 27.89 -10.60 -38.73
C CYS A 392 27.43 -9.45 -37.83
N MET A 393 28.17 -8.34 -37.79
CA MET A 393 27.78 -7.15 -37.02
C MET A 393 26.51 -6.51 -37.57
N GLN A 394 26.35 -6.44 -38.90
CA GLN A 394 25.15 -5.94 -39.55
C GLN A 394 23.93 -6.84 -39.27
N ALA A 395 24.07 -8.15 -39.43
CA ALA A 395 23.01 -9.11 -39.11
C ALA A 395 22.61 -9.04 -37.63
N ARG A 396 23.58 -8.94 -36.71
CA ARG A 396 23.31 -8.79 -35.28
C ARG A 396 22.56 -7.49 -34.98
N LYS A 397 22.90 -6.39 -35.65
CA LYS A 397 22.17 -5.12 -35.51
C LYS A 397 20.71 -5.27 -35.94
N GLN A 398 20.45 -5.93 -37.07
CA GLN A 398 19.09 -6.20 -37.54
C GLN A 398 18.31 -7.05 -36.53
N LEU A 399 18.88 -8.13 -36.00
CA LEU A 399 18.21 -8.97 -35.00
C LEU A 399 17.88 -8.23 -33.71
N ILE A 400 18.74 -7.31 -33.29
CA ILE A 400 18.47 -6.44 -32.14
C ILE A 400 17.27 -5.52 -32.43
N GLU A 401 17.21 -4.93 -33.63
CA GLU A 401 16.06 -4.13 -34.06
C GLU A 401 14.78 -4.98 -34.12
N ASP A 402 14.86 -6.21 -34.64
CA ASP A 402 13.73 -7.14 -34.70
C ASP A 402 13.20 -7.48 -33.29
N VAL A 403 14.08 -7.71 -32.32
CA VAL A 403 13.68 -7.95 -30.92
C VAL A 403 12.90 -6.75 -30.38
N TYR A 404 13.35 -5.53 -30.61
CA TYR A 404 12.62 -4.33 -30.15
C TYR A 404 11.26 -4.17 -30.85
N GLN A 405 11.17 -4.53 -32.13
CA GLN A 405 9.88 -4.55 -32.85
C GLN A 405 8.92 -5.62 -32.31
N ILE A 406 9.43 -6.79 -31.93
CA ILE A 406 8.63 -7.87 -31.33
C ILE A 406 8.14 -7.44 -29.94
N THR A 407 9.04 -6.94 -29.08
CA THR A 407 8.70 -6.56 -27.71
C THR A 407 7.86 -5.28 -27.65
N GLY A 408 7.90 -4.48 -28.72
CA GLY A 408 7.15 -3.23 -28.84
C GLY A 408 7.81 -2.06 -28.10
N ILE A 409 9.11 -2.17 -27.79
CA ILE A 409 9.85 -1.08 -27.16
C ILE A 409 10.21 -0.06 -28.23
N SER A 410 9.55 1.09 -28.19
CA SER A 410 9.86 2.20 -29.09
C SER A 410 11.22 2.84 -28.79
N ASP A 411 11.81 3.47 -29.81
CA ASP A 411 13.08 4.21 -29.74
C ASP A 411 13.08 5.26 -28.62
N ILE A 412 11.93 5.88 -28.36
CA ILE A 412 11.74 6.89 -27.32
C ILE A 412 11.90 6.28 -25.92
N VAL A 413 11.34 5.10 -25.69
CA VAL A 413 11.47 4.39 -24.39
C VAL A 413 12.92 3.92 -24.16
N ARG A 414 13.72 3.85 -25.23
CA ARG A 414 15.17 3.56 -25.19
C ARG A 414 16.05 4.83 -25.11
N GLY A 415 15.45 6.02 -25.14
CA GLY A 415 16.17 7.30 -25.13
C GLY A 415 16.83 7.69 -26.46
N ASP A 416 16.52 7.00 -27.57
CA ASP A 416 17.10 7.26 -28.88
C ASP A 416 16.25 8.32 -29.61
N THR A 417 16.75 9.56 -29.68
CA THR A 417 16.05 10.69 -30.32
C THR A 417 16.86 11.23 -31.49
N GLN A 418 16.21 11.46 -32.64
CA GLN A 418 16.84 12.14 -33.77
C GLN A 418 16.58 13.64 -33.66
N ALA A 419 17.65 14.45 -33.63
CA ALA A 419 17.57 15.90 -33.49
C ALA A 419 16.77 16.62 -34.60
N SER A 420 16.48 15.93 -35.71
CA SER A 420 15.68 16.40 -36.84
C SER A 420 14.17 16.19 -36.67
N GLU A 421 13.71 15.49 -35.62
CA GLU A 421 12.28 15.21 -35.41
C GLU A 421 11.55 16.35 -34.68
N THR A 422 10.37 16.70 -35.18
CA THR A 422 9.53 17.74 -34.57
C THR A 422 8.89 17.25 -33.26
N ALA A 423 8.63 18.17 -32.32
CA ALA A 423 7.95 17.85 -31.05
C ALA A 423 6.58 17.17 -31.23
N THR A 424 5.86 17.46 -32.32
CA THR A 424 4.59 16.79 -32.63
C THR A 424 4.82 15.34 -33.09
N ALA A 425 5.83 15.08 -33.93
CA ALA A 425 6.19 13.73 -34.34
C ALA A 425 6.68 12.88 -33.16
N GLN A 426 7.45 13.46 -32.25
CA GLN A 426 7.87 12.83 -31.00
C GLN A 426 6.68 12.50 -30.08
N ARG A 427 5.71 13.41 -29.94
CA ARG A 427 4.48 13.18 -29.17
C ARG A 427 3.63 12.05 -29.75
N ILE A 428 3.51 11.99 -31.09
CA ILE A 428 2.80 10.90 -31.78
C ILE A 428 3.55 9.58 -31.59
N LYS A 429 4.87 9.54 -31.80
CA LYS A 429 5.66 8.32 -31.55
C LYS A 429 5.58 7.83 -30.11
N SER A 430 5.55 8.73 -29.14
CA SER A 430 5.32 8.41 -27.72
C SER A 430 3.94 7.79 -27.51
N GLN A 431 2.89 8.32 -28.16
CA GLN A 431 1.53 7.78 -28.05
C GLN A 431 1.34 6.40 -28.70
N TRP A 432 1.98 6.14 -29.86
CA TRP A 432 1.83 4.87 -30.59
C TRP A 432 2.83 3.80 -30.15
N GLY A 433 4.04 4.21 -29.76
CA GLY A 433 5.12 3.35 -29.27
C GLY A 433 4.92 2.83 -27.83
N SER A 434 3.92 3.35 -27.12
CA SER A 434 3.56 2.93 -25.75
C SER A 434 2.36 1.99 -25.69
N ILE A 435 1.65 1.71 -26.79
CA ILE A 435 0.39 0.95 -26.76
C ILE A 435 0.59 -0.46 -26.18
N ARG A 436 1.63 -1.21 -26.59
CA ARG A 436 1.90 -2.55 -26.07
C ARG A 436 2.42 -2.55 -24.63
N ILE A 437 3.02 -1.46 -24.18
CA ILE A 437 3.47 -1.29 -22.79
C ILE A 437 2.26 -0.92 -21.91
N ARG A 438 1.31 -0.16 -22.46
CA ARG A 438 0.09 0.29 -21.77
C ARG A 438 -0.78 -0.86 -21.28
N ASP A 439 -0.88 -1.96 -22.03
CA ASP A 439 -1.63 -3.14 -21.57
C ASP A 439 -1.00 -3.77 -20.32
N ARG A 440 0.34 -3.82 -20.26
CA ARG A 440 1.09 -4.32 -19.09
C ARG A 440 0.97 -3.36 -17.90
N GLN A 441 1.13 -2.06 -18.15
CA GLN A 441 0.88 -1.00 -17.17
C GLN A 441 -0.53 -1.09 -16.59
N ALA A 442 -1.54 -1.24 -17.45
CA ALA A 442 -2.93 -1.35 -17.04
C ALA A 442 -3.18 -2.60 -16.21
N GLU A 443 -2.56 -3.74 -16.53
CA GLU A 443 -2.70 -4.96 -15.74
C GLU A 443 -2.04 -4.86 -14.36
N LEU A 444 -0.84 -4.25 -14.26
CA LEU A 444 -0.19 -4.01 -12.96
C LEU A 444 -0.92 -2.97 -12.12
N ALA A 445 -1.44 -1.90 -12.74
CA ALA A 445 -2.29 -0.92 -12.07
C ALA A 445 -3.61 -1.56 -11.58
N ARG A 446 -4.22 -2.40 -12.40
CA ARG A 446 -5.39 -3.21 -12.02
C ARG A 446 -5.06 -4.10 -10.83
N PHE A 447 -3.92 -4.79 -10.87
CA PHE A 447 -3.47 -5.68 -9.80
C PHE A 447 -3.23 -4.93 -8.49
N ALA A 448 -2.47 -3.83 -8.50
CA ALA A 448 -2.24 -2.98 -7.32
C ALA A 448 -3.54 -2.45 -6.71
N ARG A 449 -4.49 -2.02 -7.55
CA ARG A 449 -5.82 -1.61 -7.08
C ARG A 449 -6.59 -2.75 -6.44
N ASP A 450 -6.51 -3.95 -6.98
CA ASP A 450 -7.19 -5.12 -6.42
C ASP A 450 -6.56 -5.53 -5.07
N ILE A 451 -5.24 -5.36 -4.87
CA ILE A 451 -4.58 -5.51 -3.56
C ILE A 451 -5.16 -4.51 -2.56
N ILE A 452 -5.16 -3.23 -2.91
CA ILE A 452 -5.63 -2.16 -2.01
C ILE A 452 -7.13 -2.32 -1.70
N ARG A 453 -7.93 -2.80 -2.65
CA ARG A 453 -9.35 -3.15 -2.41
C ARG A 453 -9.49 -4.26 -1.39
N LEU A 454 -8.70 -5.32 -1.52
CA LEU A 454 -8.75 -6.45 -0.60
C LEU A 454 -8.22 -6.08 0.79
N ALA A 455 -7.17 -5.27 0.88
CA ALA A 455 -6.71 -4.70 2.14
C ALA A 455 -7.80 -3.81 2.78
N GLY A 456 -8.49 -3.01 1.98
CA GLY A 456 -9.57 -2.13 2.45
C GLY A 456 -10.75 -2.92 2.99
N GLU A 457 -11.10 -4.02 2.36
CA GLU A 457 -12.11 -4.98 2.85
C GLU A 457 -11.72 -5.54 4.22
N ILE A 458 -10.49 -6.05 4.35
CA ILE A 458 -9.98 -6.59 5.62
C ILE A 458 -10.00 -5.53 6.72
N ILE A 459 -9.58 -4.30 6.42
CA ILE A 459 -9.61 -3.18 7.38
C ILE A 459 -11.05 -2.86 7.81
N CYS A 460 -12.00 -2.80 6.88
CA CYS A 460 -13.39 -2.47 7.21
C CYS A 460 -14.08 -3.55 8.06
N ASP A 461 -13.74 -4.81 7.82
CA ASP A 461 -14.40 -5.95 8.47
C ASP A 461 -13.76 -6.32 9.81
N GLN A 462 -12.43 -6.26 9.92
CA GLN A 462 -11.69 -6.77 11.08
C GLN A 462 -11.27 -5.69 12.08
N PHE A 463 -10.90 -4.48 11.64
CA PHE A 463 -10.23 -3.52 12.53
C PHE A 463 -11.16 -2.99 13.63
N GLN A 464 -10.55 -2.75 14.80
CA GLN A 464 -11.19 -2.10 15.94
C GLN A 464 -11.34 -0.59 15.68
N PRO A 465 -12.42 0.02 16.20
CA PRO A 465 -12.66 1.47 16.10
C PRO A 465 -11.47 2.31 16.58
N GLU A 466 -10.83 1.88 17.66
CA GLU A 466 -9.69 2.53 18.30
C GLU A 466 -8.47 2.56 17.37
N THR A 467 -8.15 1.42 16.75
CA THR A 467 -7.07 1.31 15.76
C THR A 467 -7.33 2.20 14.56
N LEU A 468 -8.55 2.16 13.99
CA LEU A 468 -8.92 2.97 12.84
C LEU A 468 -8.70 4.47 13.10
N MET A 469 -9.07 4.96 14.30
CA MET A 469 -8.85 6.35 14.71
C MET A 469 -7.38 6.67 14.97
N LEU A 470 -6.65 5.75 15.61
CA LEU A 470 -5.23 5.92 15.93
C LEU A 470 -4.40 6.06 14.65
N VAL A 471 -4.54 5.12 13.72
CA VAL A 471 -3.79 5.07 12.46
C VAL A 471 -4.15 6.26 11.56
N SER A 472 -5.43 6.58 11.44
CA SER A 472 -5.87 7.69 10.58
C SER A 472 -5.60 9.09 11.16
N GLY A 473 -5.35 9.18 12.46
CA GLY A 473 -5.30 10.44 13.20
C GLY A 473 -6.62 11.21 13.22
N ILE A 474 -7.74 10.60 12.80
CA ILE A 474 -9.08 11.21 12.84
C ILE A 474 -9.69 10.92 14.21
N LYS A 475 -9.98 11.97 14.97
CA LYS A 475 -10.69 11.85 16.25
C LYS A 475 -12.18 12.01 16.02
N LEU A 476 -12.94 10.97 16.31
CA LEU A 476 -14.40 11.00 16.26
C LEU A 476 -14.98 10.75 17.66
N PRO A 477 -16.07 11.45 18.04
CA PRO A 477 -16.71 11.20 19.31
C PRO A 477 -17.43 9.84 19.30
N THR A 478 -17.46 9.19 20.45
CA THR A 478 -18.31 8.02 20.70
C THR A 478 -19.77 8.44 20.89
N MET A 479 -20.69 7.48 20.76
CA MET A 479 -22.10 7.71 21.11
C MET A 479 -22.27 8.19 22.56
N ALA A 480 -21.51 7.65 23.51
CA ALA A 480 -21.56 8.04 24.91
C ALA A 480 -21.13 9.50 25.12
N GLU A 481 -20.04 9.93 24.48
CA GLU A 481 -19.55 11.31 24.55
C GLU A 481 -20.54 12.30 23.93
N LYS A 482 -21.15 11.95 22.79
CA LYS A 482 -22.21 12.78 22.20
C LYS A 482 -23.43 12.88 23.11
N GLN A 483 -23.84 11.78 23.75
CA GLN A 483 -24.98 11.79 24.66
C GLN A 483 -24.72 12.64 25.92
N GLN A 484 -23.51 12.56 26.47
CA GLN A 484 -23.08 13.42 27.57
C GLN A 484 -23.06 14.90 27.17
N ALA A 485 -22.54 15.22 25.97
CA ALA A 485 -22.55 16.57 25.44
C ALA A 485 -23.97 17.12 25.18
N GLN A 486 -24.88 16.28 24.68
CA GLN A 486 -26.30 16.65 24.55
C GLN A 486 -26.93 16.93 25.90
N MET A 487 -26.65 16.11 26.90
CA MET A 487 -27.17 16.31 28.26
C MET A 487 -26.63 17.60 28.88
N GLN A 488 -25.34 17.89 28.71
CA GLN A 488 -24.72 19.13 29.15
C GLN A 488 -25.33 20.36 28.44
N MET A 489 -25.59 20.26 27.14
CA MET A 489 -26.24 21.32 26.37
C MET A 489 -27.68 21.55 26.82
N GLN A 490 -28.44 20.47 27.08
CA GLN A 490 -29.81 20.57 27.58
C GLN A 490 -29.85 21.19 28.98
N GLN A 491 -28.89 20.85 29.85
CA GLN A 491 -28.75 21.45 31.17
C GLN A 491 -28.40 22.95 31.09
N MET A 492 -27.51 23.33 30.17
CA MET A 492 -27.16 24.73 29.90
C MET A 492 -28.35 25.53 29.35
N GLN A 493 -29.12 24.96 28.42
CA GLN A 493 -30.35 25.59 27.91
C GLN A 493 -31.42 25.73 29.00
N MET A 494 -31.58 24.74 29.87
CA MET A 494 -32.54 24.82 30.98
C MET A 494 -32.12 25.88 32.01
N ALA A 495 -30.84 25.97 32.33
CA ALA A 495 -30.30 27.02 33.19
C ALA A 495 -30.49 28.42 32.58
N ALA A 496 -30.26 28.57 31.27
CA ALA A 496 -30.50 29.82 30.55
C ALA A 496 -32.00 30.20 30.52
N GLN A 497 -32.89 29.24 30.30
CA GLN A 497 -34.34 29.47 30.36
C GLN A 497 -34.80 29.87 31.77
N GLN A 498 -34.28 29.23 32.81
CA GLN A 498 -34.58 29.62 34.19
C GLN A 498 -34.06 31.03 34.52
N ALA A 499 -32.85 31.36 34.07
CA ALA A 499 -32.30 32.71 34.22
C ALA A 499 -33.14 33.76 33.45
N ALA A 500 -33.59 33.44 32.24
CA ALA A 500 -34.45 34.33 31.44
C ALA A 500 -35.84 34.54 32.08
N MET A 501 -36.47 33.49 32.61
CA MET A 501 -37.73 33.63 33.35
C MET A 501 -37.58 34.45 34.63
N ARG A 502 -36.46 34.28 35.35
CA ARG A 502 -36.16 35.05 36.57
C ARG A 502 -35.93 36.54 36.25
N ALA A 503 -35.27 36.84 35.13
CA ALA A 503 -35.08 38.21 34.64
C ALA A 503 -36.42 38.86 34.23
N GLN A 504 -37.31 38.10 33.57
CA GLN A 504 -38.67 38.57 33.21
C GLN A 504 -39.53 38.90 34.44
N GLN A 505 -39.45 38.12 35.52
CA GLN A 505 -40.19 38.43 36.77
C GLN A 505 -39.64 39.64 37.52
N MET A 506 -38.34 39.96 37.39
CA MET A 506 -37.71 41.11 38.03
C MET A 506 -37.72 42.39 37.19
N GLY A 507 -38.30 42.36 35.98
CA GLY A 507 -38.35 43.53 35.08
C GLY A 507 -36.98 43.94 34.51
N GLN A 508 -35.99 43.05 34.53
CA GLN A 508 -34.67 43.29 33.96
C GLN A 508 -34.57 42.70 32.53
N PRO A 509 -33.70 43.26 31.66
CA PRO A 509 -33.46 42.71 30.33
C PRO A 509 -33.01 41.26 30.43
N ALA A 510 -33.55 40.39 29.59
CA ALA A 510 -33.16 38.99 29.57
C ALA A 510 -31.65 38.87 29.29
N PRO A 511 -30.89 38.06 30.07
CA PRO A 511 -29.50 37.82 29.76
C PRO A 511 -29.40 37.18 28.36
N PRO A 512 -28.38 37.56 27.56
CA PRO A 512 -28.20 36.98 26.23
C PRO A 512 -28.04 35.46 26.33
N PRO A 513 -28.50 34.69 25.32
CA PRO A 513 -28.35 33.25 25.31
C PRO A 513 -26.87 32.88 25.49
N PRO A 514 -26.54 31.88 26.32
CA PRO A 514 -25.15 31.47 26.47
C PRO A 514 -24.62 30.98 25.13
N ASP A 515 -23.47 31.54 24.72
CA ASP A 515 -22.76 31.07 23.55
C ASP A 515 -22.33 29.62 23.78
N ILE A 516 -22.79 28.72 22.91
CA ILE A 516 -22.37 27.32 22.94
C ILE A 516 -20.86 27.30 22.67
N PRO A 517 -20.04 26.65 23.52
CA PRO A 517 -18.63 26.52 23.25
C PRO A 517 -18.41 25.94 21.84
N PRO A 518 -17.59 26.57 20.99
CA PRO A 518 -17.42 26.15 19.58
C PRO A 518 -17.06 24.67 19.43
N GLN A 519 -16.31 24.12 20.39
CA GLN A 519 -15.90 22.71 20.45
C GLN A 519 -17.10 21.75 20.63
N LEU A 520 -18.04 22.09 21.52
CA LEU A 520 -19.28 21.32 21.73
C LEU A 520 -20.16 21.33 20.48
N GLN A 521 -20.22 22.48 19.80
CA GLN A 521 -21.01 22.62 18.58
C GLN A 521 -20.40 21.82 17.41
N GLN A 522 -19.06 21.79 17.29
CA GLN A 522 -18.36 20.95 16.31
C GLN A 522 -18.54 19.45 16.59
N MET A 523 -18.41 19.03 17.86
CA MET A 523 -18.57 17.62 18.23
C MET A 523 -19.98 17.08 17.93
N MET A 524 -21.00 17.93 18.05
CA MET A 524 -22.37 17.57 17.68
C MET A 524 -22.61 17.45 16.16
N GLN A 525 -21.83 18.13 15.34
CA GLN A 525 -21.95 18.10 13.87
C GLN A 525 -21.15 16.95 13.24
N GLN A 526 -20.09 16.48 13.91
CA GLN A 526 -19.31 15.34 13.44
C GLN A 526 -20.10 14.03 13.60
N PRO A 527 -19.97 13.05 12.69
CA PRO A 527 -20.51 11.70 12.90
C PRO A 527 -19.79 10.99 14.05
N THR A 528 -20.43 9.99 14.68
CA THR A 528 -19.73 9.16 15.69
C THR A 528 -18.85 8.11 15.03
N ILE A 529 -17.85 7.61 15.77
CA ILE A 529 -17.09 6.44 15.33
C ILE A 529 -18.01 5.22 15.15
N ASP A 530 -18.98 5.03 16.03
CA ASP A 530 -19.95 3.92 15.96
C ASP A 530 -20.76 3.95 14.65
N GLU A 531 -21.24 5.14 14.24
CA GLU A 531 -21.95 5.33 12.96
C GLU A 531 -21.06 5.00 11.76
N VAL A 532 -19.80 5.41 11.82
CA VAL A 532 -18.82 5.15 10.76
C VAL A 532 -18.49 3.66 10.67
N VAL A 533 -18.16 3.00 11.79
CA VAL A 533 -17.83 1.57 11.82
C VAL A 533 -19.03 0.72 11.44
N GLN A 534 -20.24 1.10 11.86
CA GLN A 534 -21.45 0.42 11.44
C GLN A 534 -21.68 0.53 9.92
N LEU A 535 -21.37 1.68 9.31
CA LEU A 535 -21.40 1.83 7.86
C LEU A 535 -20.33 0.94 7.20
N LEU A 536 -19.11 0.93 7.72
CA LEU A 536 -18.02 0.09 7.20
C LEU A 536 -18.33 -1.40 7.33
N ARG A 537 -18.96 -1.89 8.40
CA ARG A 537 -19.24 -3.33 8.55
C ARG A 537 -20.47 -3.81 7.77
N ASN A 538 -21.47 -2.95 7.58
CA ASN A 538 -22.67 -3.32 6.81
C ASN A 538 -22.49 -3.12 5.29
N ASP A 539 -21.58 -2.23 4.91
CA ASP A 539 -21.34 -1.82 3.53
C ASP A 539 -19.83 -1.67 3.24
N SER A 540 -19.05 -2.70 3.59
CA SER A 540 -17.58 -2.72 3.59
C SER A 540 -16.93 -2.20 2.32
N ILE A 541 -17.62 -2.29 1.19
CA ILE A 541 -17.11 -1.76 -0.09
C ILE A 541 -18.18 -1.42 -1.13
N ARG A 542 -19.49 -1.62 -0.90
CA ARG A 542 -20.49 -1.32 -1.95
C ARG A 542 -20.78 0.17 -2.02
N GLY A 543 -20.74 0.88 -0.90
CA GLY A 543 -20.86 2.32 -0.80
C GLY A 543 -19.64 3.10 -1.30
N PHE A 544 -18.46 2.47 -1.31
CA PHE A 544 -17.20 3.09 -1.70
C PHE A 544 -16.66 2.55 -3.04
N GLN A 545 -15.85 3.37 -3.69
CA GLN A 545 -15.02 3.01 -4.82
C GLN A 545 -13.57 3.26 -4.42
N ILE A 546 -12.85 2.16 -4.17
CA ILE A 546 -11.42 2.19 -3.93
C ILE A 546 -10.72 2.10 -5.27
N GLU A 547 -9.93 3.11 -5.60
CA GLU A 547 -9.09 3.22 -6.79
C GLU A 547 -7.63 3.44 -6.35
N ILE A 548 -6.73 3.38 -7.33
CA ILE A 548 -5.38 3.94 -7.17
C ILE A 548 -5.28 5.19 -8.02
N GLU A 549 -4.39 6.09 -7.65
CA GLU A 549 -4.06 7.23 -8.50
C GLU A 549 -3.61 6.76 -9.90
N THR A 550 -4.39 7.12 -10.93
CA THR A 550 -4.27 6.60 -12.31
C THR A 550 -2.88 6.85 -12.93
N ASP A 551 -2.11 7.80 -12.37
CA ASP A 551 -0.79 8.21 -12.81
C ASP A 551 0.33 7.93 -11.76
N SER A 552 0.03 7.36 -10.57
CA SER A 552 1.08 7.23 -9.52
C SER A 552 2.07 6.12 -9.80
N THR A 553 1.69 5.07 -10.53
CA THR A 553 2.53 3.88 -10.70
C THR A 553 3.47 3.95 -11.90
N ILE A 554 3.37 4.98 -12.73
CA ILE A 554 4.15 5.16 -13.96
C ILE A 554 4.79 6.55 -13.90
N GLU A 555 5.93 6.72 -14.56
CA GLU A 555 6.54 8.02 -14.74
C GLU A 555 5.69 8.89 -15.67
N ALA A 556 4.66 9.54 -15.13
CA ALA A 556 3.88 10.52 -15.85
C ALA A 556 4.69 11.83 -16.00
N ASN A 557 4.57 12.45 -17.16
CA ASN A 557 5.17 13.74 -17.47
C ASN A 557 4.73 14.78 -16.42
N GLU A 558 5.61 15.18 -15.51
CA GLU A 558 5.32 16.17 -14.45
C GLU A 558 4.65 17.44 -15.00
N ASP A 559 4.97 17.78 -16.25
CA ASP A 559 4.39 18.92 -16.95
C ASP A 559 2.89 18.76 -17.17
N ALA A 560 2.40 17.55 -17.43
CA ALA A 560 0.97 17.29 -17.58
C ALA A 560 0.21 17.46 -16.26
N GLU A 561 0.82 17.09 -15.14
CA GLU A 561 0.22 17.24 -13.82
C GLU A 561 0.23 18.71 -13.36
N LYS A 562 1.36 19.42 -13.58
CA LYS A 562 1.47 20.87 -13.39
C LYS A 562 0.43 21.61 -14.24
N GLN A 563 0.24 21.20 -15.49
CA GLN A 563 -0.74 21.79 -16.39
C GLN A 563 -2.18 21.56 -15.91
N ARG A 564 -2.57 20.34 -15.53
CA ARG A 564 -3.90 20.06 -14.96
C ARG A 564 -4.18 20.89 -13.69
N ARG A 565 -3.17 21.05 -12.82
CA ARG A 565 -3.28 21.90 -11.62
C ARG A 565 -3.45 23.38 -11.97
N MET A 566 -2.67 23.88 -12.92
CA MET A 566 -2.80 25.27 -13.40
C MET A 566 -4.16 25.53 -14.04
N GLU A 567 -4.66 24.60 -14.86
CA GLU A 567 -5.99 24.69 -15.47
C GLU A 567 -7.10 24.73 -14.42
N PHE A 568 -7.02 23.91 -13.36
CA PHE A 568 -7.97 23.93 -12.26
C PHE A 568 -7.98 25.27 -11.52
N VAL A 569 -6.80 25.79 -11.16
CA VAL A 569 -6.68 27.08 -10.45
C VAL A 569 -7.20 28.23 -11.31
N GLN A 570 -6.90 28.22 -12.61
CA GLN A 570 -7.42 29.22 -13.54
C GLN A 570 -8.95 29.14 -13.67
N MET A 571 -9.50 27.92 -13.75
CA MET A 571 -10.94 27.69 -13.83
C MET A 571 -11.67 28.17 -12.57
N VAL A 572 -11.21 27.77 -11.38
CA VAL A 572 -11.79 28.19 -10.09
C VAL A 572 -11.63 29.70 -9.90
N GLY A 573 -10.45 30.25 -10.18
CA GLY A 573 -10.18 31.68 -10.06
C GLY A 573 -11.07 32.54 -10.98
N GLY A 574 -11.24 32.13 -12.23
CA GLY A 574 -12.15 32.79 -13.17
C GLY A 574 -13.61 32.70 -12.75
N PHE A 575 -14.03 31.53 -12.24
CA PHE A 575 -15.39 31.34 -11.73
C PHE A 575 -15.67 32.23 -10.52
N MET A 576 -14.76 32.29 -9.54
CA MET A 576 -14.94 33.13 -8.34
C MET A 576 -15.05 34.62 -8.66
N GLN A 577 -14.27 35.12 -9.62
CA GLN A 577 -14.35 36.52 -10.07
C GLN A 577 -15.73 36.84 -10.68
N GLN A 578 -16.26 35.94 -11.53
CA GLN A 578 -17.57 36.13 -12.13
C GLN A 578 -18.71 35.95 -11.12
N ALA A 579 -18.60 34.94 -10.24
CA ALA A 579 -19.57 34.67 -9.19
C ALA A 579 -19.69 35.84 -8.19
N GLY A 580 -18.58 36.48 -7.82
CA GLY A 580 -18.59 37.65 -6.94
C GLY A 580 -19.35 38.84 -7.54
N ALA A 581 -19.19 39.10 -8.85
CA ALA A 581 -19.91 40.17 -9.55
C ALA A 581 -21.41 39.86 -9.70
N MET A 582 -21.76 38.61 -10.01
CA MET A 582 -23.17 38.19 -10.12
C MET A 582 -23.89 38.12 -8.77
N ALA A 583 -23.19 37.75 -7.69
CA ALA A 583 -23.76 37.73 -6.33
C ALA A 583 -24.24 39.11 -5.88
N GLN A 584 -23.58 40.19 -6.31
CA GLN A 584 -24.01 41.56 -6.06
C GLN A 584 -25.26 41.97 -6.87
N GLN A 585 -25.43 41.41 -8.07
CA GLN A 585 -26.51 41.78 -8.98
C GLN A 585 -27.78 40.93 -8.78
N SER A 586 -27.62 39.64 -8.51
CA SER A 586 -28.74 38.70 -8.33
C SER A 586 -28.43 37.67 -7.24
N PRO A 587 -28.76 37.99 -5.97
CA PRO A 587 -28.54 37.10 -4.82
C PRO A 587 -29.23 35.73 -4.94
N MET A 588 -30.28 35.61 -5.76
CA MET A 588 -31.03 34.37 -5.97
C MET A 588 -30.24 33.30 -6.76
N LEU A 589 -29.23 33.69 -7.54
CA LEU A 589 -28.42 32.76 -8.34
C LEU A 589 -27.25 32.14 -7.55
N VAL A 590 -26.98 32.64 -6.34
CA VAL A 590 -25.86 32.20 -5.49
C VAL A 590 -25.87 30.68 -5.23
N PRO A 591 -27.00 30.04 -4.85
CA PRO A 591 -27.01 28.59 -4.62
C PRO A 591 -26.65 27.76 -5.85
N VAL A 592 -27.12 28.17 -7.05
CA VAL A 592 -26.83 27.46 -8.31
C VAL A 592 -25.36 27.59 -8.69
N MET A 593 -24.75 28.75 -8.46
CA MET A 593 -23.33 28.97 -8.70
C MET A 593 -22.45 28.14 -7.76
N VAL A 594 -22.81 28.05 -6.48
CA VAL A 594 -22.12 27.20 -5.50
C VAL A 594 -22.19 25.73 -5.92
N GLU A 595 -23.37 25.24 -6.32
CA GLU A 595 -23.51 23.84 -6.76
C GLU A 595 -22.73 23.57 -8.06
N THR A 596 -22.66 24.54 -8.99
CA THR A 596 -21.86 24.43 -10.21
C THR A 596 -20.36 24.39 -9.91
N LEU A 597 -19.90 25.19 -8.95
CA LEU A 597 -18.52 25.19 -8.49
C LEU A 597 -18.18 23.88 -7.76
N LEU A 598 -19.08 23.37 -6.92
CA LEU A 598 -18.93 22.08 -6.27
C LEU A 598 -18.92 20.95 -7.29
N PHE A 599 -19.79 20.99 -8.31
CA PHE A 599 -19.76 20.03 -9.42
C PHE A 599 -18.43 20.06 -10.17
N ALA A 600 -17.92 21.25 -10.51
CA ALA A 600 -16.62 21.40 -11.16
C ALA A 600 -15.49 20.91 -10.26
N ALA A 601 -15.45 21.34 -8.98
CA ALA A 601 -14.45 20.92 -8.00
C ALA A 601 -14.47 19.40 -7.74
N ARG A 602 -15.66 18.78 -7.64
CA ARG A 602 -15.83 17.31 -7.54
C ARG A 602 -15.32 16.55 -8.77
N GLY A 603 -15.09 17.23 -9.89
CA GLY A 603 -14.47 16.67 -11.09
C GLY A 603 -12.94 16.69 -11.06
N PHE A 604 -12.33 17.48 -10.19
CA PHE A 604 -10.87 17.55 -10.00
C PHE A 604 -10.48 16.93 -8.66
N ARG A 605 -9.45 16.07 -8.65
CA ARG A 605 -8.99 15.41 -7.41
C ARG A 605 -8.62 16.41 -6.31
N ALA A 606 -7.89 17.47 -6.65
CA ALA A 606 -7.50 18.53 -5.71
C ALA A 606 -8.70 19.29 -5.10
N GLY A 607 -9.88 19.20 -5.73
CA GLY A 607 -11.11 19.81 -5.24
C GLY A 607 -11.67 19.16 -3.99
N ARG A 608 -11.29 17.92 -3.65
CA ARG A 608 -11.80 17.22 -2.44
C ARG A 608 -11.40 17.89 -1.14
N GLN A 609 -10.12 18.29 -1.00
CA GLN A 609 -9.65 19.03 0.17
C GLN A 609 -10.30 20.42 0.29
N LEU A 610 -10.71 20.98 -0.85
CA LEU A 610 -11.36 22.28 -0.93
C LEU A 610 -12.88 22.18 -0.82
N GLU A 611 -13.49 20.99 -0.89
CA GLU A 611 -14.94 20.81 -0.93
C GLU A 611 -15.60 21.39 0.33
N SER A 612 -15.05 21.09 1.51
CA SER A 612 -15.55 21.68 2.77
C SER A 612 -15.38 23.19 2.82
N THR A 613 -14.28 23.72 2.27
CA THR A 613 -14.03 25.16 2.22
C THR A 613 -14.97 25.84 1.24
N LEU A 614 -15.23 25.23 0.09
CA LEU A 614 -16.15 25.72 -0.94
C LEU A 614 -17.60 25.67 -0.45
N GLU A 615 -18.00 24.62 0.27
CA GLU A 615 -19.30 24.52 0.95
C GLU A 615 -19.47 25.62 2.00
N GLN A 616 -18.46 25.86 2.84
CA GLN A 616 -18.48 26.93 3.84
C GLN A 616 -18.57 28.32 3.21
N VAL A 617 -17.79 28.57 2.15
CA VAL A 617 -17.85 29.83 1.38
C VAL A 617 -19.22 29.99 0.74
N GLY A 618 -19.78 28.92 0.16
CA GLY A 618 -21.13 28.93 -0.41
C GLY A 618 -22.22 29.21 0.62
N ALA A 619 -22.11 28.64 1.81
CA ALA A 619 -23.02 28.90 2.93
C ALA A 619 -22.93 30.35 3.43
N GLN A 620 -21.72 30.90 3.56
CA GLN A 620 -21.49 32.30 3.93
C GLN A 620 -22.04 33.27 2.88
N LEU A 621 -21.81 33.00 1.59
CA LEU A 621 -22.34 33.81 0.50
C LEU A 621 -23.88 33.76 0.46
N SER A 622 -24.47 32.60 0.70
CA SER A 622 -25.93 32.42 0.76
C SER A 622 -26.53 33.16 1.97
N GLN A 623 -25.87 33.14 3.13
CA GLN A 623 -26.29 33.92 4.31
C GLN A 623 -26.15 35.42 4.10
N ALA A 624 -25.05 35.88 3.49
CA ALA A 624 -24.84 37.29 3.18
C ALA A 624 -25.85 37.81 2.13
N ALA A 625 -26.24 36.96 1.18
CA ALA A 625 -27.30 37.22 0.19
C ALA A 625 -28.72 37.25 0.79
N ALA A 626 -28.96 36.47 1.84
CA ALA A 626 -30.23 36.40 2.56
C ALA A 626 -30.37 37.46 3.67
N ALA A 627 -29.30 38.19 4.00
CA ALA A 627 -29.35 39.30 4.94
C ALA A 627 -30.21 40.44 4.36
N PRO A 628 -31.16 41.01 5.14
CA PRO A 628 -31.99 42.11 4.66
C PRO A 628 -31.11 43.30 4.24
N LYS A 629 -31.36 43.85 3.04
CA LYS A 629 -30.67 45.06 2.56
C LYS A 629 -30.76 46.16 3.63
N PRO A 630 -29.67 46.90 3.93
CA PRO A 630 -29.76 48.08 4.78
C PRO A 630 -30.79 49.03 4.17
N GLU A 631 -31.79 49.42 4.95
CA GLU A 631 -32.74 50.45 4.57
C GLU A 631 -31.99 51.75 4.16
N PRO A 632 -32.53 52.53 3.20
CA PRO A 632 -31.88 53.73 2.71
C PRO A 632 -31.56 54.67 3.89
N GLN A 633 -30.30 55.13 3.94
CA GLN A 633 -29.75 55.91 5.05
C GLN A 633 -30.69 57.04 5.50
N PRO A 634 -31.06 57.12 6.80
CA PRO A 634 -31.84 58.22 7.32
C PRO A 634 -31.02 59.52 7.31
N SER A 635 -31.70 60.61 7.02
CA SER A 635 -31.12 61.95 6.88
C SER A 635 -30.32 62.39 8.13
N PRO A 636 -29.35 63.33 7.99
CA PRO A 636 -28.43 63.72 9.08
C PRO A 636 -29.07 64.20 10.39
N GLY A 637 -30.38 64.49 10.43
CA GLY A 637 -31.11 64.88 11.64
C GLY A 637 -31.45 63.74 12.61
N GLU A 638 -31.50 62.48 12.15
CA GLU A 638 -31.88 61.34 13.00
C GLU A 638 -30.68 60.62 13.64
N MET A 639 -29.48 60.75 13.06
CA MET A 639 -28.23 60.23 13.63
C MET A 639 -27.88 60.86 15.00
N LEU A 640 -28.27 62.12 15.23
CA LEU A 640 -27.99 62.79 16.49
C LEU A 640 -28.88 62.27 17.62
N LYS A 641 -30.13 61.91 17.32
CA LYS A 641 -31.06 61.33 18.31
C LYS A 641 -30.66 59.90 18.66
N LEU A 642 -30.21 59.10 17.69
CA LEU A 642 -29.75 57.73 17.94
C LEU A 642 -28.45 57.70 18.76
N LYS A 643 -27.44 58.52 18.41
CA LYS A 643 -26.20 58.62 19.21
C LYS A 643 -26.45 59.11 20.63
N THR A 644 -27.41 60.03 20.83
CA THR A 644 -27.74 60.53 22.17
C THR A 644 -28.48 59.48 23.00
N ALA A 645 -29.27 58.60 22.36
CA ALA A 645 -29.93 57.48 23.01
C ALA A 645 -28.95 56.33 23.34
N GLU A 646 -28.03 55.98 22.45
CA GLU A 646 -26.99 54.97 22.69
C GLU A 646 -26.02 55.37 23.81
N VAL A 647 -25.63 56.64 23.88
CA VAL A 647 -24.74 57.13 24.95
C VAL A 647 -25.44 57.12 26.31
N LYS A 648 -26.75 57.38 26.37
CA LYS A 648 -27.53 57.27 27.62
C LYS A 648 -27.74 55.82 28.04
N ALA A 649 -28.08 54.93 27.11
CA ALA A 649 -28.24 53.50 27.38
C ALA A 649 -26.93 52.87 27.86
N GLY A 650 -25.80 53.20 27.24
CA GLY A 650 -24.47 52.73 27.64
C GLY A 650 -23.93 53.33 28.94
N ALA A 651 -24.51 54.43 29.43
CA ALA A 651 -24.21 55.01 30.74
C ALA A 651 -25.04 54.36 31.86
N GLU A 652 -26.30 54.00 31.58
CA GLU A 652 -27.15 53.26 32.51
C GLU A 652 -26.74 51.79 32.66
N GLN A 653 -26.34 51.13 31.56
CA GLN A 653 -25.79 49.77 31.61
C GLN A 653 -24.52 49.67 32.46
N ARG A 654 -23.55 50.59 32.28
CA ARG A 654 -22.33 50.62 33.09
C ARG A 654 -22.60 50.92 34.57
N ARG A 655 -23.62 51.72 34.88
CA ARG A 655 -24.06 51.95 36.27
C ARG A 655 -24.67 50.70 36.89
N ALA A 656 -25.45 49.93 36.13
CA ALA A 656 -26.02 48.67 36.59
C ALA A 656 -24.92 47.61 36.81
N GLU A 657 -23.97 47.47 35.88
CA GLU A 657 -22.81 46.56 36.03
C GLU A 657 -21.95 46.87 37.25
N LEU A 658 -21.68 48.15 37.53
CA LEU A 658 -20.93 48.56 38.72
C LEU A 658 -21.68 48.23 40.02
N SER A 659 -23.00 48.39 40.05
CA SER A 659 -23.81 48.03 41.23
C SER A 659 -23.89 46.52 41.49
N VAL A 660 -23.88 45.70 40.43
CA VAL A 660 -23.83 44.24 40.54
C VAL A 660 -22.44 43.78 41.00
N ALA A 661 -21.37 44.39 40.49
CA ALA A 661 -20.01 44.11 40.94
C ALA A 661 -19.78 44.51 42.41
N GLU A 662 -20.34 45.64 42.88
CA GLU A 662 -20.31 46.03 44.30
C GLU A 662 -21.05 45.01 45.18
N ALA A 663 -22.23 44.55 44.76
CA ALA A 663 -22.99 43.54 45.50
C ALA A 663 -22.28 42.16 45.54
N GLU A 664 -21.59 41.76 44.47
CA GLU A 664 -20.78 40.53 44.45
C GLU A 664 -19.56 40.62 45.37
N ILE A 665 -18.89 41.77 45.41
CA ILE A 665 -17.74 41.99 46.31
C ILE A 665 -18.20 41.97 47.77
N GLU A 666 -19.33 42.59 48.09
CA GLU A 666 -19.90 42.60 49.44
C GLU A 666 -20.41 41.22 49.87
N HIS A 667 -21.00 40.46 48.95
CA HIS A 667 -21.38 39.06 49.20
C HIS A 667 -20.17 38.15 49.40
N ARG A 668 -19.10 38.34 48.60
CA ARG A 668 -17.87 37.56 48.75
C ARG A 668 -17.13 37.87 50.05
N ALA A 669 -17.12 39.14 50.48
CA ALA A 669 -16.54 39.56 51.76
C ALA A 669 -17.32 38.98 52.96
N THR A 670 -18.65 38.98 52.92
CA THR A 670 -19.48 38.39 53.98
C THR A 670 -19.35 36.87 54.05
N VAL A 671 -19.22 36.19 52.90
CA VAL A 671 -18.96 34.74 52.85
C VAL A 671 -17.57 34.39 53.38
N GLU A 672 -16.53 35.15 53.06
CA GLU A 672 -15.19 34.95 53.64
C GLU A 672 -15.17 35.21 55.15
N GLN A 673 -15.87 36.24 55.62
CA GLN A 673 -15.96 36.55 57.04
C GLN A 673 -16.69 35.43 57.82
N ALA A 674 -17.78 34.91 57.28
CA ALA A 674 -18.48 33.75 57.84
C ALA A 674 -17.61 32.47 57.82
N ARG A 675 -16.78 32.29 56.78
CA ARG A 675 -15.83 31.17 56.69
C ARG A 675 -14.71 31.29 57.71
N GLY A 676 -14.22 32.51 57.98
CA GLY A 676 -13.22 32.80 59.00
C GLY A 676 -13.75 32.58 60.42
N GLU A 677 -15.00 32.96 60.70
CA GLU A 677 -15.66 32.72 61.99
C GLU A 677 -15.92 31.23 62.25
N MET A 678 -16.35 30.48 61.22
CA MET A 678 -16.47 29.01 61.33
C MET A 678 -15.12 28.33 61.54
N ALA A 679 -14.07 28.79 60.86
CA ALA A 679 -12.72 28.26 61.05
C ALA A 679 -12.18 28.55 62.46
N ALA A 680 -12.46 29.74 63.02
CA ALA A 680 -12.09 30.09 64.39
C ALA A 680 -12.86 29.27 65.44
N GLN A 681 -14.14 28.99 65.23
CA GLN A 681 -14.93 28.10 66.09
C GLN A 681 -14.45 26.64 66.02
N ALA A 682 -14.10 26.16 64.83
CA ALA A 682 -13.53 24.82 64.66
C ALA A 682 -12.17 24.68 65.37
N LEU A 683 -11.32 25.71 65.30
CA LEU A 683 -10.04 25.76 66.03
C LEU A 683 -10.23 25.82 67.55
N GLN A 684 -11.26 26.52 68.05
CA GLN A 684 -11.59 26.51 69.48
C GLN A 684 -12.14 25.15 69.96
N GLN A 685 -12.91 24.45 69.14
CA GLN A 685 -13.38 23.09 69.45
C GLN A 685 -12.22 22.08 69.46
N ILE A 686 -11.30 22.16 68.51
CA ILE A 686 -10.09 21.31 68.48
C ILE A 686 -9.19 21.59 69.71
N ARG A 687 -9.06 22.87 70.11
CA ARG A 687 -8.31 23.24 71.32
C ARG A 687 -9.00 22.80 72.61
N GLY A 688 -10.33 22.76 72.64
CA GLY A 688 -11.13 22.21 73.76
C GLY A 688 -11.00 20.69 73.90
N GLN A 689 -10.96 19.95 72.78
CA GLN A 689 -10.77 18.50 72.78
C GLN A 689 -9.34 18.08 73.18
N GLN A 690 -8.31 18.87 72.82
CA GLN A 690 -6.94 18.61 73.27
C GLN A 690 -6.75 18.82 74.79
N ILE A 691 -7.51 19.72 75.42
CA ILE A 691 -7.44 19.96 76.88
C ILE A 691 -8.19 18.86 77.67
N GLN A 692 -9.23 18.24 77.10
CA GLN A 692 -9.91 17.08 77.71
C GLN A 692 -9.14 15.76 77.56
N GLY A 693 -8.30 15.61 76.54
CA GLY A 693 -7.45 14.43 76.34
C GLY A 693 -6.24 14.34 77.29
N GLN A 694 -5.79 15.46 77.89
CA GLN A 694 -4.66 15.47 78.83
C GLN A 694 -5.05 15.28 80.31
N GLN A 695 -6.34 15.15 80.65
CA GLN A 695 -6.80 14.93 82.03
C GLN A 695 -7.19 13.47 82.36
N PHE A 696 -7.08 12.53 81.41
CA PHE A 696 -7.43 11.11 81.62
C PHE A 696 -6.26 10.11 81.57
N GLN A 697 -5.01 10.56 81.68
CA GLN A 697 -3.86 9.68 81.87
C GLN A 697 -2.91 10.22 82.94
N THR A 698 -3.32 10.15 84.21
CA THR A 698 -2.39 9.95 85.34
C THR A 698 -3.20 9.62 86.60
N GLN A 699 -3.46 8.33 86.85
CA GLN A 699 -3.51 7.80 88.22
C GLN A 699 -2.82 6.42 88.26
N PRO A 700 -2.08 6.09 89.34
CA PRO A 700 -1.06 5.05 89.33
C PRO A 700 -1.59 3.69 89.83
N ALA A 701 -1.02 2.62 89.28
CA ALA A 701 -1.23 1.25 89.72
C ALA A 701 -0.60 0.98 91.10
N TYR A 702 -1.36 0.38 92.00
CA TYR A 702 -0.89 -0.29 93.22
C TYR A 702 -1.29 -1.77 93.14
N GLN A 703 -0.30 -2.61 93.48
CA GLN A 703 -0.27 -4.08 93.59
C GLN A 703 -0.12 -4.89 92.30
#